data_AF-A0A523TMB5-F1
#
_entry.id   AF-A0A523TMB5-F1
#
_cell.length_a   1.000
_cell.length_b   1.000
_cell.length_c   1.000
_cell.angle_alpha   90.00
_cell.angle_beta   90.00
_cell.angle_gamma   90.00
#
_symmetry.space_group_name_H-M   'P 1'
#
loop_
_entity.id
_entity.type
_entity.pdbx_description
1 polymer ?
#
loop_
_entity_poly.entity_id
_entity_poly.type
_entity_poly.pdbx_seq_one_letter_code
_entity_poly.pdbx_strand_id
1 'polypeptide(L)'
;MRLKKSLSAITVIAIVISCAFGGDEAYTPSTVYKEKLEKKLPLAGENRGEIEKFLNGVGDKYRLAAEFLIAHMSEGDLAAIDAATLNENFEYAIKARSEFAYSKELKDSLFLQYVLPHRVTQEPITRWRKFLYEKVKPRVINCKTLTEAALEVNRWCAENVTYKSTSRRDQSVFATLNRGIGRCEEEMVFYICAARSVGIPVRTCSTPLWPFTDSNHAWVEVWDGSAWRHLGACEPEEKLDRAWFTKKSKRTLMVVSSAYGDMETDEPVYRRKSDYTLVNSTPAYTDCMRKVSVRVRRDGKPAAGQHVNFEIFNFGGIRPFARRVTDSNGETFLDVAAGDFFVTAGDDKGRDYALARSKSDELIELDISKHRAPEGRFTLNVAPLPAPEIEKPRQIGSEERLRGEIAGLRSERTRLRREKKLLENRAAHPELSEFLKQFEEDLKPITDKFIEAGANWKELSEALTAAPAEQRDDLIWLISKMTVKDVIEIKSLTLLEHLLLADETRKEIPWKLDTDTYRQYVFQFRIRYEHAGAWRRVLRERFAGLRGDTIRKTAENVNRWTADNLRKRAASRLETVPLPTDTVRGGSGSEYALAACAVGILRSIGVPAKMPEKRGHNWAEFFEDGKWLPLYPLEPESIGDTSKSEAARKKYAKRGILKIEFTRYNEPFKKAKFYRDWAVAKYDNGSWTTFYEGVDIKKEGHVRIMEFEPGEYLFSAGSRFGDGAPNFNLQHVEIRSGKTTEVRAEISIPFEDYSGRGIKSPFPKGKRVPDFTCNLLGGGEYKLSERLAEKRQLFITLHPHAGWSRKMIKSLNGSKDRLARFGIEVAGICPVSNVDSAKKCVAELGIKFQVIHDPDGRKTNPWIGAKEKPVYKTALPVVTLVRRNRTIVFQTIRNEPGIVDLVLSAAMTLPKIERKSE
;
A
#
# COMPACT_ATOMS: atom_id res chain seq x y z
N MET A 1 70.23 -64.66 8.60
CA MET A 1 69.60 -65.99 8.76
C MET A 1 68.09 -65.80 8.78
N ARG A 2 67.40 -66.42 7.81
CA ARG A 2 65.96 -66.76 7.74
C ARG A 2 64.86 -65.67 7.78
N LEU A 3 64.18 -65.63 6.63
CA LEU A 3 62.79 -65.28 6.33
C LEU A 3 61.70 -65.99 7.17
N LYS A 4 60.48 -65.41 7.10
CA LYS A 4 59.10 -65.94 7.35
C LYS A 4 58.59 -65.80 8.81
N LYS A 5 57.36 -65.34 9.14
CA LYS A 5 56.04 -65.38 8.47
C LYS A 5 55.05 -64.40 9.16
N SER A 6 54.21 -63.73 8.36
CA SER A 6 52.80 -63.32 8.53
C SER A 6 52.01 -63.59 9.84
N LEU A 7 51.23 -62.61 10.36
CA LEU A 7 49.76 -62.49 10.21
C LEU A 7 49.18 -61.30 11.04
N SER A 8 48.15 -60.68 10.45
CA SER A 8 47.16 -59.68 10.89
C SER A 8 46.81 -59.52 12.39
N ALA A 9 46.68 -58.26 12.85
CA ALA A 9 45.61 -57.82 13.75
C ALA A 9 45.53 -56.28 13.85
N ILE A 10 44.32 -55.76 13.70
CA ILE A 10 43.89 -54.37 13.92
C ILE A 10 44.00 -54.05 15.42
N THR A 11 44.61 -52.92 15.79
CA THR A 11 44.40 -52.29 17.10
C THR A 11 44.45 -50.77 16.98
N VAL A 12 43.27 -50.19 17.20
CA VAL A 12 42.92 -48.85 17.69
C VAL A 12 44.10 -48.06 18.26
N ILE A 13 44.40 -46.90 17.66
CA ILE A 13 45.08 -45.80 18.35
C ILE A 13 44.01 -44.76 18.70
N ALA A 14 43.76 -44.65 19.99
CA ALA A 14 43.08 -43.51 20.59
C ALA A 14 43.98 -42.27 20.46
N ILE A 15 43.45 -41.21 19.86
CA ILE A 15 43.96 -39.85 20.09
C ILE A 15 42.79 -39.07 20.68
N VAL A 16 42.85 -38.92 22.00
CA VAL A 16 42.18 -37.84 22.75
C VAL A 16 43.27 -36.84 23.12
N ILE A 17 42.87 -35.56 23.17
CA ILE A 17 43.62 -34.31 23.45
C ILE A 17 43.92 -33.57 22.14
N SER A 18 43.36 -32.39 21.82
CA SER A 18 42.97 -31.27 22.69
C SER A 18 41.77 -30.50 22.11
N CYS A 19 40.79 -30.22 22.97
CA CYS A 19 39.95 -29.03 22.87
C CYS A 19 40.76 -27.80 23.29
N ALA A 20 40.34 -26.65 22.78
CA ALA A 20 40.72 -25.28 23.15
C ALA A 20 42.09 -24.79 22.64
N PHE A 21 42.10 -24.26 21.42
CA PHE A 21 42.36 -22.85 21.12
C PHE A 21 41.74 -22.57 19.75
N GLY A 22 40.62 -21.83 19.72
CA GLY A 22 39.98 -21.38 18.49
C GLY A 22 40.86 -20.34 17.82
N GLY A 23 41.68 -20.77 16.86
CA GLY A 23 42.21 -19.89 15.83
C GLY A 23 41.09 -19.61 14.83
N ASP A 24 40.94 -18.34 14.44
CA ASP A 24 40.11 -17.89 13.33
C ASP A 24 40.59 -18.54 12.02
N GLU A 25 40.19 -19.78 11.74
CA GLU A 25 40.26 -20.29 10.38
C GLU A 25 39.21 -19.55 9.56
N ALA A 26 39.70 -18.65 8.70
CA ALA A 26 38.87 -17.89 7.77
C ALA A 26 38.02 -18.84 6.93
N TYR A 27 36.70 -18.59 6.91
CA TYR A 27 35.77 -19.37 6.10
C TYR A 27 36.20 -19.36 4.62
N THR A 28 36.29 -20.54 4.00
CA THR A 28 36.65 -20.68 2.58
C THR A 28 35.38 -20.90 1.73
N PRO A 29 35.02 -20.00 0.80
CA PRO A 29 33.83 -20.19 -0.05
C PRO A 29 33.93 -21.39 -1.01
N SER A 30 32.81 -22.01 -1.39
CA SER A 30 32.76 -22.92 -2.53
C SER A 30 33.03 -22.19 -3.85
N THR A 31 33.45 -22.92 -4.88
CA THR A 31 33.71 -22.37 -6.22
C THR A 31 32.49 -21.71 -6.87
N VAL A 32 31.26 -22.10 -6.51
CA VAL A 32 30.03 -21.59 -7.12
C VAL A 32 29.72 -20.15 -6.71
N TYR A 33 29.89 -19.83 -5.42
CA TYR A 33 29.57 -18.51 -4.87
C TYR A 33 30.79 -17.72 -4.42
N LYS A 34 32.01 -18.22 -4.65
CA LYS A 34 33.27 -17.61 -4.21
C LYS A 34 33.33 -16.11 -4.46
N GLU A 35 33.21 -15.69 -5.72
CA GLU A 35 33.34 -14.27 -6.08
C GLU A 35 32.25 -13.39 -5.44
N LYS A 36 31.03 -13.92 -5.26
CA LYS A 36 29.94 -13.19 -4.61
C LYS A 36 30.19 -13.06 -3.12
N LEU A 37 30.65 -14.12 -2.46
CA LEU A 37 30.92 -14.13 -1.03
C LEU A 37 32.12 -13.26 -0.65
N GLU A 38 33.18 -13.29 -1.46
CA GLU A 38 34.35 -12.39 -1.30
C GLU A 38 33.93 -10.91 -1.34
N LYS A 39 32.91 -10.56 -2.15
CA LYS A 39 32.34 -9.20 -2.20
C LYS A 39 31.33 -8.93 -1.08
N LYS A 40 30.59 -9.95 -0.60
CA LYS A 40 29.49 -9.79 0.35
C LYS A 40 29.94 -9.78 1.82
N LEU A 41 30.85 -10.66 2.22
CA LEU A 41 31.29 -10.79 3.61
C LEU A 41 31.85 -9.48 4.19
N PRO A 42 32.67 -8.67 3.47
CA PRO A 42 33.11 -7.38 3.99
C PRO A 42 31.97 -6.38 4.26
N LEU A 43 30.82 -6.52 3.58
CA LEU A 43 29.68 -5.61 3.75
C LEU A 43 28.91 -5.87 5.06
N ALA A 44 29.16 -6.98 5.75
CA ALA A 44 28.62 -7.27 7.08
C ALA A 44 29.24 -6.37 8.18
N GLY A 45 30.37 -5.71 7.91
CA GLY A 45 31.04 -4.83 8.86
C GLY A 45 31.38 -5.56 10.17
N GLU A 46 31.03 -4.95 11.30
CA GLU A 46 31.22 -5.53 12.64
C GLU A 46 30.46 -6.85 12.85
N ASN A 47 29.44 -7.14 12.04
CA ASN A 47 28.63 -8.37 12.14
C ASN A 47 29.21 -9.56 11.36
N ARG A 48 30.36 -9.39 10.69
CA ARG A 48 30.98 -10.45 9.87
C ARG A 48 31.18 -11.77 10.63
N GLY A 49 31.60 -11.70 11.89
CA GLY A 49 31.83 -12.90 12.72
C GLY A 49 30.59 -13.77 12.90
N GLU A 50 29.39 -13.17 13.01
CA GLU A 50 28.13 -13.92 13.09
C GLU A 50 27.80 -14.61 11.76
N ILE A 51 28.09 -13.97 10.62
CA ILE A 51 27.88 -14.56 9.29
C ILE A 51 28.84 -15.74 9.06
N GLU A 52 30.11 -15.59 9.41
CA GLU A 52 31.12 -16.67 9.29
C GLU A 52 30.83 -17.81 10.26
N LYS A 53 30.39 -17.52 11.48
CA LYS A 53 29.93 -18.52 12.45
C LYS A 53 28.76 -19.36 11.92
N PHE A 54 27.81 -18.72 11.21
CA PHE A 54 26.75 -19.45 10.51
C PHE A 54 27.31 -20.35 9.41
N LEU A 55 28.14 -19.82 8.52
CA LEU A 55 28.70 -20.58 7.38
C LEU A 55 29.57 -21.76 7.83
N ASN A 56 30.39 -21.59 8.87
CA ASN A 56 31.22 -22.64 9.45
C ASN A 56 30.39 -23.71 10.19
N GLY A 57 29.20 -23.36 10.69
CA GLY A 57 28.29 -24.29 11.37
C GLY A 57 27.50 -25.20 10.43
N VAL A 58 27.46 -24.91 9.13
CA VAL A 58 26.70 -25.68 8.15
C VAL A 58 27.58 -26.78 7.53
N GLY A 59 27.16 -28.04 7.67
CA GLY A 59 27.86 -29.18 7.08
C GLY A 59 27.85 -29.18 5.53
N ASP A 60 28.84 -29.86 4.94
CA ASP A 60 29.13 -29.81 3.49
C ASP A 60 27.92 -30.09 2.58
N LYS A 61 27.04 -31.00 3.01
CA LYS A 61 25.82 -31.37 2.26
C LYS A 61 24.93 -30.16 1.92
N TYR A 62 24.86 -29.17 2.80
CA TYR A 62 23.96 -28.01 2.64
C TYR A 62 24.72 -26.69 2.44
N ARG A 63 26.05 -26.77 2.28
CA ARG A 63 26.94 -25.61 2.13
C ARG A 63 26.51 -24.67 1.01
N LEU A 64 26.22 -25.19 -0.18
CA LEU A 64 25.79 -24.37 -1.32
C LEU A 64 24.50 -23.58 -1.06
N ALA A 65 23.59 -24.12 -0.25
CA ALA A 65 22.35 -23.42 0.11
C ALA A 65 22.62 -22.29 1.12
N ALA A 66 23.51 -22.51 2.08
CA ALA A 66 23.93 -21.47 3.04
C ALA A 66 24.69 -20.34 2.32
N GLU A 67 25.60 -20.70 1.43
CA GLU A 67 26.32 -19.76 0.58
C GLU A 67 25.38 -18.97 -0.34
N PHE A 68 24.40 -19.61 -0.97
CA PHE A 68 23.38 -18.93 -1.76
C PHE A 68 22.63 -17.86 -0.93
N LEU A 69 22.28 -18.18 0.32
CA LEU A 69 21.57 -17.25 1.20
C LEU A 69 22.41 -16.01 1.47
N ILE A 70 23.68 -16.17 1.83
CA ILE A 70 24.59 -15.04 2.13
C ILE A 70 24.95 -14.26 0.85
N ALA A 71 25.19 -14.95 -0.27
CA ALA A 71 25.56 -14.33 -1.54
C ALA A 71 24.49 -13.35 -2.08
N HIS A 72 23.23 -13.56 -1.71
CA HIS A 72 22.10 -12.73 -2.13
C HIS A 72 21.46 -11.94 -0.97
N MET A 73 22.05 -11.96 0.22
CA MET A 73 21.56 -11.19 1.35
C MET A 73 21.74 -9.67 1.12
N SER A 74 20.78 -8.89 1.60
CA SER A 74 20.88 -7.42 1.59
C SER A 74 21.98 -6.96 2.54
N GLU A 75 22.62 -5.82 2.25
CA GLU A 75 23.64 -5.26 3.15
C GLU A 75 23.07 -4.92 4.54
N GLY A 76 21.80 -4.49 4.61
CA GLY A 76 21.13 -4.25 5.89
C GLY A 76 20.99 -5.51 6.73
N ASP A 77 20.60 -6.64 6.13
CA ASP A 77 20.49 -7.91 6.87
C ASP A 77 21.87 -8.45 7.26
N LEU A 78 22.87 -8.36 6.38
CA LEU A 78 24.26 -8.76 6.68
C LEU A 78 24.84 -8.03 7.90
N ALA A 79 24.47 -6.75 8.08
CA ALA A 79 24.94 -5.93 9.19
C ALA A 79 24.19 -6.19 10.52
N ALA A 80 23.06 -6.89 10.50
CA ALA A 80 22.14 -6.96 11.64
C ALA A 80 21.78 -8.38 12.12
N ILE A 81 21.80 -9.39 11.25
CA ILE A 81 21.32 -10.73 11.60
C ILE A 81 22.36 -11.52 12.40
N ASP A 82 21.92 -12.14 13.50
CA ASP A 82 22.76 -13.03 14.31
C ASP A 82 22.80 -14.47 13.75
N ALA A 83 23.88 -15.19 14.06
CA ALA A 83 24.13 -16.55 13.58
C ALA A 83 23.05 -17.53 14.05
N ALA A 84 22.54 -17.37 15.27
CA ALA A 84 21.54 -18.28 15.83
C ALA A 84 20.16 -18.11 15.16
N THR A 85 19.80 -16.89 14.76
CA THR A 85 18.60 -16.60 13.97
C THR A 85 18.71 -17.14 12.55
N LEU A 86 19.89 -17.02 11.92
CA LEU A 86 20.16 -17.66 10.63
C LEU A 86 20.12 -19.18 10.70
N ASN A 87 20.80 -19.78 11.68
CA ASN A 87 20.86 -21.22 11.88
C ASN A 87 19.46 -21.82 12.06
N GLU A 88 18.62 -21.28 12.95
CA GLU A 88 17.27 -21.83 13.15
C GLU A 88 16.43 -21.76 11.87
N ASN A 89 16.48 -20.63 11.16
CA ASN A 89 15.77 -20.48 9.89
C ASN A 89 16.28 -21.47 8.84
N PHE A 90 17.59 -21.66 8.74
CA PHE A 90 18.20 -22.55 7.77
C PHE A 90 17.87 -24.02 8.07
N GLU A 91 18.10 -24.46 9.31
CA GLU A 91 17.86 -25.83 9.77
C GLU A 91 16.40 -26.25 9.54
N TYR A 92 15.43 -25.40 9.89
CA TYR A 92 14.02 -25.73 9.70
C TYR A 92 13.60 -25.70 8.23
N ALA A 93 14.26 -24.91 7.37
CA ALA A 93 14.04 -24.98 5.93
C ALA A 93 14.50 -26.33 5.35
N ILE A 94 15.69 -26.78 5.75
CA ILE A 94 16.24 -28.09 5.36
C ILE A 94 15.39 -29.23 5.91
N LYS A 95 14.98 -29.14 7.18
CA LYS A 95 14.09 -30.12 7.82
C LYS A 95 12.78 -30.26 7.06
N ALA A 96 12.10 -29.16 6.76
CA ALA A 96 10.86 -29.16 5.98
C ALA A 96 11.07 -29.82 4.59
N ARG A 97 12.15 -29.46 3.89
CA ARG A 97 12.50 -30.07 2.60
C ARG A 97 12.65 -31.60 2.69
N SER A 98 13.27 -32.08 3.76
CA SER A 98 13.54 -33.50 3.95
C SER A 98 12.38 -34.32 4.50
N GLU A 99 11.33 -33.69 5.03
CA GLU A 99 10.28 -34.39 5.78
C GLU A 99 8.98 -34.51 4.99
N PHE A 100 8.53 -33.43 4.35
CA PHE A 100 7.28 -33.41 3.61
C PHE A 100 7.45 -34.02 2.21
N ALA A 101 6.59 -34.98 1.85
CA ALA A 101 6.67 -35.71 0.58
C ALA A 101 6.72 -34.77 -0.64
N TYR A 102 5.84 -33.77 -0.67
CA TYR A 102 5.77 -32.77 -1.73
C TYR A 102 6.99 -31.83 -1.79
N SER A 103 7.76 -31.71 -0.71
CA SER A 103 8.92 -30.80 -0.64
C SER A 103 10.22 -31.50 -1.06
N LYS A 104 10.30 -32.83 -0.85
CA LYS A 104 11.44 -33.65 -1.27
C LYS A 104 11.69 -33.62 -2.77
N GLU A 105 10.62 -33.55 -3.56
CA GLU A 105 10.65 -33.58 -5.03
C GLU A 105 10.90 -32.20 -5.67
N LEU A 106 11.04 -31.14 -4.86
CA LEU A 106 11.28 -29.79 -5.38
C LEU A 106 12.64 -29.67 -6.05
N LYS A 107 12.64 -29.03 -7.22
CA LYS A 107 13.86 -28.54 -7.88
C LYS A 107 14.63 -27.60 -6.94
N ASP A 108 15.96 -27.68 -6.97
CA ASP A 108 16.82 -26.84 -6.12
C ASP A 108 16.54 -25.34 -6.32
N SER A 109 16.33 -24.88 -7.55
CA SER A 109 16.03 -23.48 -7.82
C SER A 109 14.76 -23.00 -7.11
N LEU A 110 13.68 -23.80 -7.14
CA LEU A 110 12.45 -23.48 -6.43
C LEU A 110 12.65 -23.42 -4.91
N PHE A 111 13.42 -24.37 -4.37
CA PHE A 111 13.72 -24.40 -2.94
C PHE A 111 14.55 -23.17 -2.52
N LEU A 112 15.66 -22.90 -3.21
CA LEU A 112 16.58 -21.80 -2.89
C LEU A 112 15.88 -20.43 -2.96
N GLN A 113 15.06 -20.19 -3.98
CA GLN A 113 14.49 -18.86 -4.23
C GLN A 113 13.18 -18.60 -3.49
N TYR A 114 12.39 -19.65 -3.21
CA TYR A 114 11.01 -19.49 -2.75
C TYR A 114 10.66 -20.22 -1.45
N VAL A 115 11.56 -21.04 -0.89
CA VAL A 115 11.38 -21.75 0.40
C VAL A 115 12.44 -21.36 1.43
N LEU A 116 13.71 -21.43 1.05
CA LEU A 116 14.87 -21.16 1.90
C LEU A 116 14.91 -19.75 2.51
N PRO A 117 14.56 -18.66 1.81
CA PRO A 117 14.85 -17.31 2.29
C PRO A 117 14.21 -17.01 3.65
N HIS A 118 14.97 -16.38 4.55
CA HIS A 118 14.52 -15.92 5.87
C HIS A 118 13.63 -14.67 5.80
N ARG A 119 13.67 -13.97 4.66
CA ARG A 119 13.03 -12.68 4.40
C ARG A 119 11.91 -12.77 3.36
N VAL A 120 10.86 -11.97 3.52
CA VAL A 120 9.78 -11.80 2.54
C VAL A 120 9.78 -10.40 1.91
N THR A 121 9.72 -9.36 2.73
CA THR A 121 9.78 -7.94 2.31
C THR A 121 10.73 -7.17 3.23
N GLN A 122 10.20 -6.27 4.06
CA GLN A 122 10.96 -5.39 4.95
C GLN A 122 10.55 -5.56 6.43
N GLU A 123 9.85 -6.65 6.75
CA GLU A 123 9.49 -7.00 8.13
C GLU A 123 10.73 -7.17 9.03
N PRO A 124 10.60 -7.06 10.37
CA PRO A 124 11.69 -7.37 11.29
C PRO A 124 12.19 -8.81 11.16
N ILE A 125 13.49 -9.03 11.33
CA ILE A 125 14.04 -10.39 11.41
C ILE A 125 13.61 -10.99 12.74
N THR A 126 12.97 -12.16 12.69
CA THR A 126 12.65 -12.93 13.89
C THR A 126 12.87 -14.43 13.65
N ARG A 127 12.96 -15.18 14.75
CA ARG A 127 13.02 -16.66 14.75
C ARG A 127 11.63 -17.27 14.54
N TRP A 128 11.04 -17.02 13.39
CA TRP A 128 9.66 -17.40 13.08
C TRP A 128 9.53 -18.86 12.61
N ARG A 129 10.56 -19.41 11.95
CA ARG A 129 10.41 -20.64 11.17
C ARG A 129 10.15 -21.86 12.03
N LYS A 130 10.89 -22.03 13.13
CA LYS A 130 10.66 -23.12 14.08
C LYS A 130 9.24 -23.08 14.63
N PHE A 131 8.84 -21.92 15.15
CA PHE A 131 7.52 -21.72 15.71
C PHE A 131 6.40 -22.07 14.71
N LEU A 132 6.47 -21.53 13.48
CA LEU A 132 5.45 -21.80 12.46
C LEU A 132 5.47 -23.26 12.00
N TYR A 133 6.65 -23.85 11.81
CA TYR A 133 6.77 -25.27 11.46
C TYR A 133 6.05 -26.14 12.50
N GLU A 134 6.28 -25.91 13.79
CA GLU A 134 5.66 -26.69 14.88
C GLU A 134 4.13 -26.50 14.95
N LYS A 135 3.63 -25.29 14.68
CA LYS A 135 2.19 -25.00 14.69
C LYS A 135 1.46 -25.52 13.46
N VAL A 136 2.11 -25.50 12.29
CA VAL A 136 1.48 -25.80 11.00
C VAL A 136 1.65 -27.28 10.63
N LYS A 137 2.78 -27.91 10.97
CA LYS A 137 3.08 -29.32 10.65
C LYS A 137 1.91 -30.28 10.94
N PRO A 138 1.25 -30.27 12.11
CA PRO A 138 0.17 -31.23 12.40
C PRO A 138 -1.00 -31.17 11.41
N ARG A 139 -1.15 -30.05 10.69
CA ARG A 139 -2.21 -29.81 9.71
C ARG A 139 -1.85 -30.36 8.33
N VAL A 140 -0.56 -30.34 7.98
CA VAL A 140 -0.09 -30.59 6.60
C VAL A 140 0.74 -31.86 6.42
N ILE A 141 1.13 -32.54 7.51
CA ILE A 141 1.98 -33.74 7.45
C ILE A 141 1.39 -34.86 6.59
N ASN A 142 0.06 -34.94 6.51
CA ASN A 142 -0.66 -35.94 5.71
C ASN A 142 -1.11 -35.42 4.33
N CYS A 143 -0.80 -34.18 3.98
CA CYS A 143 -1.07 -33.64 2.64
C CYS A 143 -0.16 -34.30 1.62
N LYS A 144 -0.72 -34.70 0.47
CA LYS A 144 0.04 -35.40 -0.58
C LYS A 144 0.58 -34.44 -1.64
N THR A 145 -0.07 -33.30 -1.82
CA THR A 145 0.27 -32.34 -2.88
C THR A 145 0.57 -30.95 -2.31
N LEU A 146 1.33 -30.15 -3.08
CA LEU A 146 1.57 -28.75 -2.77
C LEU A 146 0.26 -27.96 -2.65
N THR A 147 -0.71 -28.22 -3.52
CA THR A 147 -2.04 -27.57 -3.49
C THR A 147 -2.79 -27.84 -2.20
N GLU A 148 -2.87 -29.11 -1.78
CA GLU A 148 -3.54 -29.48 -0.52
C GLU A 148 -2.89 -28.80 0.68
N ALA A 149 -1.56 -28.84 0.74
CA ALA A 149 -0.80 -28.21 1.82
C ALA A 149 -1.00 -26.69 1.82
N ALA A 150 -0.88 -26.02 0.67
CA ALA A 150 -1.01 -24.58 0.52
C ALA A 150 -2.39 -24.06 0.99
N LEU A 151 -3.47 -24.76 0.64
CA LEU A 151 -4.82 -24.42 1.08
C LEU A 151 -5.00 -24.65 2.58
N GLU A 152 -4.45 -25.74 3.13
CA GLU A 152 -4.55 -26.02 4.56
C GLU A 152 -3.73 -25.05 5.43
N VAL A 153 -2.53 -24.65 4.98
CA VAL A 153 -1.78 -23.54 5.58
C VAL A 153 -2.63 -22.28 5.57
N ASN A 154 -3.31 -21.97 4.47
CA ASN A 154 -4.12 -20.76 4.37
C ASN A 154 -5.31 -20.76 5.34
N ARG A 155 -5.93 -21.93 5.55
CA ARG A 155 -6.97 -22.10 6.58
C ARG A 155 -6.41 -21.83 7.97
N TRP A 156 -5.24 -22.38 8.30
CA TRP A 156 -4.60 -22.08 9.59
C TRP A 156 -4.29 -20.59 9.73
N CYS A 157 -3.80 -19.94 8.67
CA CYS A 157 -3.56 -18.49 8.69
C CYS A 157 -4.86 -17.70 8.92
N ALA A 158 -5.92 -18.09 8.21
CA ALA A 158 -7.25 -17.51 8.34
C ALA A 158 -7.85 -17.68 9.74
N GLU A 159 -7.55 -18.77 10.46
CA GLU A 159 -7.95 -18.96 11.86
C GLU A 159 -7.26 -17.99 12.83
N ASN A 160 -6.13 -17.38 12.43
CA ASN A 160 -5.30 -16.55 13.31
C ASN A 160 -5.32 -15.06 12.96
N VAL A 161 -5.46 -14.70 11.69
CA VAL A 161 -5.27 -13.33 11.20
C VAL A 161 -6.42 -12.91 10.29
N THR A 162 -6.78 -11.62 10.34
CA THR A 162 -7.73 -11.00 9.42
C THR A 162 -7.31 -9.59 9.00
N TYR A 163 -7.81 -9.16 7.85
CA TYR A 163 -7.49 -7.87 7.28
C TYR A 163 -7.92 -6.68 8.17
N LYS A 164 -6.97 -5.78 8.45
CA LYS A 164 -7.23 -4.42 8.89
C LYS A 164 -6.12 -3.51 8.35
N SER A 165 -6.49 -2.37 7.77
CA SER A 165 -5.50 -1.38 7.33
C SER A 165 -4.63 -0.92 8.50
N THR A 166 -3.31 -0.86 8.29
CA THR A 166 -2.30 -0.46 9.29
C THR A 166 -1.47 0.72 8.78
N SER A 167 -0.13 0.61 8.76
CA SER A 167 0.80 1.62 8.25
C SER A 167 1.84 0.97 7.35
N ARG A 168 2.64 1.80 6.67
CA ARG A 168 3.62 1.37 5.65
C ARG A 168 4.65 0.32 6.12
N ARG A 169 4.90 0.23 7.43
CA ARG A 169 6.06 -0.49 7.98
C ARG A 169 6.00 -2.04 8.03
N ASP A 170 5.09 -2.81 7.42
CA ASP A 170 4.90 -4.26 7.73
C ASP A 170 4.96 -4.62 9.24
N GLN A 171 4.65 -5.87 9.57
CA GLN A 171 4.68 -6.40 10.92
C GLN A 171 5.50 -7.68 10.87
N SER A 172 6.21 -8.01 11.96
CA SER A 172 6.80 -9.34 12.09
C SER A 172 5.70 -10.40 12.19
N VAL A 173 6.05 -11.66 11.96
CA VAL A 173 5.13 -12.81 12.15
C VAL A 173 4.48 -12.77 13.53
N PHE A 174 5.27 -12.48 14.58
CA PHE A 174 4.77 -12.45 15.95
C PHE A 174 3.89 -11.24 16.23
N ALA A 175 4.21 -10.06 15.70
CA ALA A 175 3.35 -8.87 15.84
C ALA A 175 1.98 -9.10 15.17
N THR A 176 1.96 -9.65 13.96
CA THR A 176 0.72 -10.00 13.26
C THR A 176 -0.10 -11.03 14.04
N LEU A 177 0.54 -12.08 14.58
CA LEU A 177 -0.14 -13.11 15.37
C LEU A 177 -0.70 -12.59 16.69
N ASN A 178 0.07 -11.76 17.41
CA ASN A 178 -0.30 -11.17 18.70
C ASN A 178 -1.53 -10.26 18.58
N ARG A 179 -1.72 -9.61 17.43
CA ARG A 179 -2.89 -8.77 17.18
C ARG A 179 -4.03 -9.51 16.49
N GLY A 180 -3.70 -10.55 15.73
CA GLY A 180 -4.63 -11.23 14.82
C GLY A 180 -5.10 -10.36 13.66
N ILE A 181 -4.40 -9.26 13.36
CA ILE A 181 -4.77 -8.32 12.29
C ILE A 181 -3.55 -7.80 11.55
N GLY A 182 -3.70 -7.64 10.22
CA GLY A 182 -2.69 -7.01 9.37
C GLY A 182 -3.29 -6.48 8.08
N ARG A 183 -2.58 -5.59 7.38
CA ARG A 183 -2.94 -5.20 5.99
C ARG A 183 -2.54 -6.31 5.01
N CYS A 184 -2.90 -6.16 3.73
CA CYS A 184 -2.68 -7.21 2.73
C CYS A 184 -1.20 -7.67 2.62
N GLU A 185 -0.22 -6.77 2.75
CA GLU A 185 1.19 -7.14 2.79
C GLU A 185 1.58 -7.90 4.07
N GLU A 186 0.96 -7.61 5.20
CA GLU A 186 1.24 -8.29 6.48
C GLU A 186 0.60 -9.68 6.52
N GLU A 187 -0.59 -9.85 5.93
CA GLU A 187 -1.22 -11.15 5.68
C GLU A 187 -0.37 -11.97 4.69
N MET A 188 0.13 -11.35 3.62
CA MET A 188 1.05 -11.95 2.65
C MET A 188 2.34 -12.44 3.32
N VAL A 189 3.01 -11.61 4.13
CA VAL A 189 4.22 -12.00 4.89
C VAL A 189 3.91 -13.17 5.82
N PHE A 190 2.82 -13.08 6.58
CA PHE A 190 2.43 -14.13 7.52
C PHE A 190 2.18 -15.48 6.83
N TYR A 191 1.43 -15.48 5.73
CA TYR A 191 1.18 -16.69 4.94
C TYR A 191 2.47 -17.25 4.33
N ILE A 192 3.30 -16.39 3.72
CA ILE A 192 4.56 -16.83 3.11
C ILE A 192 5.46 -17.51 4.13
N CYS A 193 5.63 -16.90 5.32
CA CYS A 193 6.40 -17.52 6.39
C CYS A 193 5.79 -18.86 6.82
N ALA A 194 4.46 -18.95 6.98
CA ALA A 194 3.80 -20.20 7.36
C ALA A 194 4.00 -21.29 6.28
N ALA A 195 3.82 -20.96 5.00
CA ALA A 195 4.01 -21.89 3.89
C ALA A 195 5.47 -22.34 3.74
N ARG A 196 6.44 -21.41 3.83
CA ARG A 196 7.88 -21.71 3.79
C ARG A 196 8.34 -22.56 4.97
N SER A 197 7.73 -22.40 6.14
CA SER A 197 8.04 -23.22 7.31
C SER A 197 7.74 -24.70 7.09
N VAL A 198 6.84 -25.05 6.17
CA VAL A 198 6.48 -26.44 5.82
C VAL A 198 6.88 -26.79 4.38
N GLY A 199 7.84 -26.06 3.80
CA GLY A 199 8.48 -26.47 2.56
C GLY A 199 7.69 -26.19 1.27
N ILE A 200 6.71 -25.29 1.30
CA ILE A 200 5.90 -24.91 0.13
C ILE A 200 6.55 -23.72 -0.60
N PRO A 201 6.86 -23.83 -1.92
CA PRO A 201 7.37 -22.71 -2.70
C PRO A 201 6.28 -21.64 -2.88
N VAL A 202 6.60 -20.42 -2.46
CA VAL A 202 5.67 -19.30 -2.49
C VAL A 202 6.42 -17.98 -2.71
N ARG A 203 5.79 -17.07 -3.45
CA ARG A 203 6.30 -15.72 -3.70
C ARG A 203 5.28 -14.63 -3.40
N THR A 204 5.80 -13.45 -3.06
CA THR A 204 4.97 -12.24 -2.97
C THR A 204 4.34 -11.99 -4.33
N CYS A 205 3.12 -11.51 -4.38
CA CYS A 205 2.52 -11.03 -5.62
C CYS A 205 1.71 -9.78 -5.33
N SER A 206 1.76 -8.78 -6.20
CA SER A 206 1.02 -7.54 -5.98
C SER A 206 0.72 -6.82 -7.27
N THR A 207 -0.33 -6.03 -7.24
CA THR A 207 -0.50 -4.95 -8.20
C THR A 207 -0.09 -3.63 -7.53
N PRO A 208 0.87 -2.88 -8.11
CA PRO A 208 1.35 -1.66 -7.49
C PRO A 208 0.24 -0.63 -7.23
N LEU A 209 -0.70 -0.50 -8.16
CA LEU A 209 -1.86 0.40 -8.09
C LEU A 209 -2.98 -0.12 -9.00
N TRP A 210 -4.24 -0.04 -8.56
CA TRP A 210 -5.39 -0.34 -9.40
C TRP A 210 -5.68 0.82 -10.37
N PRO A 211 -5.91 0.58 -11.68
CA PRO A 211 -6.27 1.64 -12.63
C PRO A 211 -7.73 2.10 -12.48
N PHE A 212 -8.60 1.24 -11.95
CA PHE A 212 -10.05 1.44 -11.88
C PHE A 212 -10.58 1.79 -10.48
N THR A 213 -9.73 1.83 -9.45
CA THR A 213 -10.11 2.22 -8.09
C THR A 213 -8.89 2.75 -7.36
N ASP A 214 -9.09 3.55 -6.33
CA ASP A 214 -7.98 3.90 -5.45
C ASP A 214 -7.56 2.69 -4.61
N SER A 215 -6.29 2.63 -4.22
CA SER A 215 -5.58 1.51 -3.56
C SER A 215 -4.66 0.71 -4.49
N ASN A 216 -3.76 -0.02 -3.84
CA ASN A 216 -3.01 -1.15 -4.37
C ASN A 216 -3.60 -2.46 -3.82
N HIS A 217 -2.97 -3.60 -4.09
CA HIS A 217 -3.24 -4.85 -3.38
C HIS A 217 -2.05 -5.81 -3.46
N ALA A 218 -1.81 -6.55 -2.38
CA ALA A 218 -0.82 -7.62 -2.29
C ALA A 218 -1.49 -8.94 -1.90
N TRP A 219 -0.98 -10.04 -2.45
CA TRP A 219 -1.42 -11.42 -2.25
C TRP A 219 -0.22 -12.36 -2.49
N VAL A 220 -0.45 -13.66 -2.67
CA VAL A 220 0.62 -14.64 -2.87
C VAL A 220 0.38 -15.51 -4.10
N GLU A 221 1.48 -15.94 -4.72
CA GLU A 221 1.49 -17.02 -5.70
C GLU A 221 2.20 -18.23 -5.11
N VAL A 222 1.57 -19.40 -5.19
CA VAL A 222 2.12 -20.70 -4.76
C VAL A 222 2.39 -21.58 -5.97
N TRP A 223 3.44 -22.39 -5.88
CA TRP A 223 3.71 -23.41 -6.89
C TRP A 223 2.81 -24.63 -6.64
N ASP A 224 2.00 -25.04 -7.61
CA ASP A 224 1.11 -26.20 -7.48
C ASP A 224 1.77 -27.55 -7.87
N GLY A 225 3.02 -27.49 -8.34
CA GLY A 225 3.75 -28.61 -8.94
C GLY A 225 4.02 -28.40 -10.44
N SER A 226 3.23 -27.56 -11.09
CA SER A 226 3.29 -27.29 -12.53
C SER A 226 3.33 -25.82 -12.89
N ALA A 227 2.65 -24.96 -12.13
CA ALA A 227 2.52 -23.53 -12.40
C ALA A 227 2.36 -22.72 -11.12
N TRP A 228 2.60 -21.42 -11.22
CA TRP A 228 2.25 -20.46 -10.19
C TRP A 228 0.74 -20.21 -10.19
N ARG A 229 0.13 -20.29 -9.01
CA ARG A 229 -1.31 -20.12 -8.77
C ARG A 229 -1.53 -19.08 -7.69
N HIS A 230 -2.51 -18.20 -7.87
CA HIS A 230 -2.77 -17.15 -6.86
C HIS A 230 -3.72 -17.61 -5.78
N LEU A 231 -3.57 -17.04 -4.59
CA LEU A 231 -4.54 -17.16 -3.50
C LEU A 231 -4.55 -15.89 -2.63
N GLY A 232 -5.68 -15.61 -1.99
CA GLY A 232 -5.77 -14.56 -0.98
C GLY A 232 -5.14 -15.01 0.33
N ALA A 233 -4.12 -14.30 0.82
CA ALA A 233 -3.46 -14.64 2.08
C ALA A 233 -4.44 -14.46 3.26
N CYS A 234 -4.51 -15.45 4.14
CA CYS A 234 -5.47 -15.51 5.27
C CYS A 234 -6.95 -15.58 4.82
N GLU A 235 -7.22 -15.94 3.56
CA GLU A 235 -8.56 -16.10 2.98
C GLU A 235 -8.81 -17.58 2.62
N PRO A 236 -9.63 -18.32 3.39
CA PRO A 236 -9.70 -19.79 3.34
C PRO A 236 -10.57 -20.31 2.18
N GLU A 237 -10.24 -19.94 0.94
CA GLU A 237 -10.89 -20.44 -0.26
C GLU A 237 -10.61 -21.94 -0.47
N GLU A 238 -11.52 -22.62 -1.17
CA GLU A 238 -11.45 -24.08 -1.36
C GLU A 238 -10.45 -24.53 -2.42
N LYS A 239 -10.11 -23.62 -3.34
CA LYS A 239 -9.25 -23.87 -4.50
C LYS A 239 -8.33 -22.68 -4.73
N LEU A 240 -7.19 -22.95 -5.33
CA LEU A 240 -6.31 -21.91 -5.85
C LEU A 240 -6.99 -21.17 -7.02
N ASP A 241 -6.45 -20.02 -7.39
CA ASP A 241 -6.97 -19.08 -8.39
C ASP A 241 -8.35 -18.47 -8.05
N ARG A 242 -8.83 -18.68 -6.82
CA ARG A 242 -10.07 -18.11 -6.28
C ARG A 242 -9.77 -17.18 -5.12
N ALA A 243 -10.23 -15.93 -5.25
CA ALA A 243 -10.21 -14.90 -4.23
C ALA A 243 -11.20 -13.79 -4.60
N TRP A 244 -11.55 -12.91 -3.67
CA TRP A 244 -12.46 -11.78 -3.95
C TRP A 244 -11.92 -10.82 -5.03
N PHE A 245 -10.59 -10.80 -5.24
CA PHE A 245 -9.92 -9.98 -6.23
C PHE A 245 -9.70 -10.68 -7.58
N THR A 246 -10.00 -11.97 -7.75
CA THR A 246 -9.71 -12.72 -9.01
C THR A 246 -10.24 -12.01 -10.26
N LYS A 247 -11.45 -11.44 -10.22
CA LYS A 247 -12.01 -10.69 -11.36
C LYS A 247 -11.40 -9.29 -11.53
N LYS A 248 -10.89 -8.72 -10.45
CA LYS A 248 -10.29 -7.38 -10.40
C LYS A 248 -8.84 -7.41 -10.89
N SER A 249 -8.07 -8.46 -10.56
CA SER A 249 -6.68 -8.64 -11.02
C SER A 249 -6.60 -8.68 -12.54
N LYS A 250 -7.58 -9.27 -13.24
CA LYS A 250 -7.68 -9.25 -14.71
C LYS A 250 -7.77 -7.86 -15.35
N ARG A 251 -8.02 -6.81 -14.55
CA ARG A 251 -8.17 -5.43 -15.01
C ARG A 251 -6.97 -4.54 -14.69
N THR A 252 -5.94 -5.10 -14.06
CA THR A 252 -4.75 -4.32 -13.71
C THR A 252 -3.81 -4.17 -14.89
N LEU A 253 -2.99 -3.12 -14.87
CA LEU A 253 -1.94 -2.87 -15.86
C LEU A 253 -0.70 -3.72 -15.61
N MET A 254 -0.43 -4.05 -14.35
CA MET A 254 0.78 -4.75 -13.96
C MET A 254 0.59 -5.55 -12.68
N VAL A 255 1.09 -6.78 -12.70
CA VAL A 255 1.29 -7.64 -11.55
C VAL A 255 2.78 -7.97 -11.44
N VAL A 256 3.32 -7.85 -10.23
CA VAL A 256 4.73 -8.10 -9.96
C VAL A 256 4.86 -9.08 -8.81
N SER A 257 5.69 -10.10 -9.02
CA SER A 257 6.12 -11.03 -7.98
C SER A 257 7.63 -10.92 -7.74
N SER A 258 8.12 -11.50 -6.64
CA SER A 258 9.54 -11.44 -6.27
C SER A 258 10.15 -12.82 -6.07
N ALA A 259 11.39 -12.97 -6.52
CA ALA A 259 12.26 -14.10 -6.24
C ALA A 259 13.49 -13.62 -5.48
N TYR A 260 14.00 -14.44 -4.56
CA TYR A 260 15.22 -14.14 -3.82
C TYR A 260 16.46 -14.34 -4.71
N GLY A 261 17.38 -13.37 -4.68
CA GLY A 261 18.57 -13.36 -5.54
C GLY A 261 18.35 -12.90 -6.98
N ASP A 262 19.45 -12.85 -7.74
CA ASP A 262 19.48 -12.46 -9.15
C ASP A 262 19.16 -13.63 -10.09
N MET A 263 17.99 -14.24 -9.85
CA MET A 263 17.46 -15.38 -10.60
C MET A 263 17.49 -15.19 -12.13
N GLU A 264 18.05 -16.19 -12.81
CA GLU A 264 17.80 -16.47 -14.22
C GLU A 264 16.48 -17.23 -14.38
N THR A 265 15.62 -16.75 -15.27
CA THR A 265 14.27 -17.30 -15.50
C THR A 265 13.81 -16.97 -16.91
N ASP A 266 12.94 -17.83 -17.45
CA ASP A 266 12.22 -17.58 -18.71
C ASP A 266 10.96 -16.73 -18.49
N GLU A 267 10.55 -16.50 -17.22
CA GLU A 267 9.46 -15.58 -16.91
C GLU A 267 9.88 -14.12 -17.22
N PRO A 268 8.97 -13.27 -17.73
CA PRO A 268 9.29 -11.88 -18.01
C PRO A 268 9.82 -11.13 -16.77
N VAL A 269 11.01 -10.52 -16.86
CA VAL A 269 11.64 -9.81 -15.74
C VAL A 269 11.40 -8.30 -15.82
N TYR A 270 10.80 -7.75 -14.77
CA TYR A 270 10.66 -6.30 -14.62
C TYR A 270 11.96 -5.64 -14.13
N ARG A 271 12.65 -6.27 -13.17
CA ARG A 271 13.89 -5.74 -12.60
C ARG A 271 14.72 -6.83 -11.93
N ARG A 272 16.01 -6.90 -12.23
CA ARG A 272 16.98 -7.75 -11.53
C ARG A 272 17.90 -6.91 -10.65
N LYS A 273 18.15 -7.36 -9.42
CA LYS A 273 19.12 -6.83 -8.45
C LYS A 273 19.86 -8.00 -7.81
N SER A 274 20.99 -7.75 -7.16
CA SER A 274 21.83 -8.80 -6.58
C SER A 274 21.14 -9.60 -5.47
N ASP A 275 20.13 -9.03 -4.83
CA ASP A 275 19.42 -9.61 -3.69
C ASP A 275 18.00 -10.06 -4.02
N TYR A 276 17.40 -9.55 -5.11
CA TYR A 276 16.09 -9.97 -5.56
C TYR A 276 15.89 -9.78 -7.07
N THR A 277 14.96 -10.57 -7.61
CA THR A 277 14.43 -10.42 -8.97
C THR A 277 12.94 -10.16 -8.92
N LEU A 278 12.48 -9.11 -9.59
CA LEU A 278 11.06 -8.83 -9.78
C LEU A 278 10.61 -9.38 -11.12
N VAL A 279 9.72 -10.36 -11.06
CA VAL A 279 9.07 -10.99 -12.20
C VAL A 279 7.80 -10.22 -12.52
N ASN A 280 7.59 -9.93 -13.80
CA ASN A 280 6.35 -9.39 -14.33
C ASN A 280 5.34 -10.54 -14.50
N SER A 281 4.62 -10.86 -13.43
CA SER A 281 3.58 -11.91 -13.41
C SER A 281 2.31 -11.54 -14.19
N THR A 282 2.23 -10.36 -14.81
CA THR A 282 1.03 -9.89 -15.54
C THR A 282 0.48 -10.90 -16.55
N PRO A 283 1.29 -11.67 -17.31
CA PRO A 283 0.77 -12.67 -18.25
C PRO A 283 -0.14 -13.74 -17.61
N ALA A 284 -0.01 -14.03 -16.32
CA ALA A 284 -0.88 -14.97 -15.61
C ALA A 284 -2.30 -14.41 -15.35
N TYR A 285 -2.49 -13.10 -15.50
CA TYR A 285 -3.73 -12.39 -15.14
C TYR A 285 -4.47 -11.81 -16.34
N THR A 286 -3.86 -11.77 -17.53
CA THR A 286 -4.47 -11.15 -18.69
C THR A 286 -3.98 -11.80 -19.98
N ASP A 287 -4.89 -11.94 -20.94
CA ASP A 287 -4.59 -12.39 -22.30
C ASP A 287 -4.20 -11.21 -23.22
N CYS A 288 -4.25 -9.97 -22.71
CA CYS A 288 -4.02 -8.75 -23.49
C CYS A 288 -2.75 -8.02 -23.03
N MET A 289 -1.60 -8.67 -23.24
CA MET A 289 -0.28 -8.07 -23.04
C MET A 289 0.13 -7.19 -24.23
N ARG A 290 0.92 -6.15 -23.95
CA ARG A 290 1.51 -5.27 -24.97
C ARG A 290 2.85 -4.72 -24.51
N LYS A 291 3.69 -4.32 -25.46
CA LYS A 291 4.99 -3.70 -25.22
C LYS A 291 4.92 -2.21 -25.53
N VAL A 292 5.06 -1.37 -24.51
CA VAL A 292 5.10 0.09 -24.69
C VAL A 292 6.55 0.54 -24.73
N SER A 293 6.99 1.05 -25.88
CA SER A 293 8.34 1.56 -26.09
C SER A 293 8.36 3.08 -25.90
N VAL A 294 9.40 3.60 -25.26
CA VAL A 294 9.56 5.02 -24.94
C VAL A 294 10.95 5.45 -25.37
N ARG A 295 11.03 6.55 -26.12
CA ARG A 295 12.27 7.21 -26.49
C ARG A 295 12.28 8.61 -25.90
N VAL A 296 13.32 8.92 -25.14
CA VAL A 296 13.51 10.21 -24.50
C VAL A 296 14.68 10.93 -25.16
N ARG A 297 14.42 12.17 -25.56
CA ARG A 297 15.37 13.10 -26.15
C ARG A 297 15.53 14.33 -25.25
N ARG A 298 16.67 14.99 -25.40
CA ARG A 298 16.92 16.37 -24.94
C ARG A 298 17.53 17.11 -26.11
N ASP A 299 16.83 18.11 -26.63
CA ASP A 299 17.28 18.92 -27.78
C ASP A 299 17.67 18.04 -28.98
N GLY A 300 16.81 17.05 -29.27
CA GLY A 300 17.02 16.09 -30.37
C GLY A 300 18.05 14.99 -30.12
N LYS A 301 18.80 15.02 -29.00
CA LYS A 301 19.81 13.99 -28.65
C LYS A 301 19.26 12.93 -27.69
N PRO A 302 19.71 11.67 -27.75
CA PRO A 302 19.40 10.64 -26.75
C PRO A 302 19.62 11.10 -25.30
N ALA A 303 18.61 10.95 -24.44
CA ALA A 303 18.74 11.18 -23.00
C ALA A 303 18.96 9.84 -22.29
N ALA A 304 20.22 9.42 -22.14
CA ALA A 304 20.60 8.17 -21.48
C ALA A 304 20.52 8.27 -19.95
N GLY A 305 20.16 7.17 -19.27
CA GLY A 305 20.05 7.14 -17.81
C GLY A 305 18.84 7.91 -17.25
N GLN A 306 17.92 8.34 -18.11
CA GLN A 306 16.76 9.12 -17.76
C GLN A 306 15.68 8.25 -17.13
N HIS A 307 15.16 8.68 -15.97
CA HIS A 307 14.00 8.05 -15.35
C HIS A 307 12.73 8.30 -16.16
N VAL A 308 11.99 7.22 -16.42
CA VAL A 308 10.68 7.22 -17.08
C VAL A 308 9.66 6.61 -16.12
N ASN A 309 8.62 7.37 -15.77
CA ASN A 309 7.52 6.94 -14.92
C ASN A 309 6.29 6.57 -15.75
N PHE A 310 5.66 5.44 -15.43
CA PHE A 310 4.40 4.99 -16.02
C PHE A 310 3.31 5.14 -14.97
N GLU A 311 2.34 6.05 -15.20
CA GLU A 311 1.52 6.63 -14.15
C GLU A 311 0.01 6.53 -14.42
N ILE A 312 -0.78 6.26 -13.37
CA ILE A 312 -2.24 6.23 -13.42
C ILE A 312 -2.86 7.13 -12.37
N PHE A 313 -4.13 7.51 -12.56
CA PHE A 313 -4.89 8.21 -11.55
C PHE A 313 -5.28 7.26 -10.41
N ASN A 314 -4.72 7.49 -9.22
CA ASN A 314 -4.99 6.72 -8.01
C ASN A 314 -4.71 7.60 -6.78
N PHE A 315 -5.54 7.51 -5.75
CA PHE A 315 -5.48 8.40 -4.57
C PHE A 315 -5.57 9.89 -4.93
N GLY A 316 -6.48 10.24 -5.84
CA GLY A 316 -6.77 11.63 -6.21
C GLY A 316 -5.75 12.31 -7.13
N GLY A 317 -4.67 11.64 -7.55
CA GLY A 317 -3.66 12.19 -8.49
C GLY A 317 -2.96 11.14 -9.34
N ILE A 318 -2.08 11.56 -10.25
CA ILE A 318 -1.27 10.64 -11.06
C ILE A 318 -0.14 10.04 -10.22
N ARG A 319 0.07 8.73 -10.36
CA ARG A 319 1.08 8.00 -9.57
C ARG A 319 1.73 6.87 -10.37
N PRO A 320 3.04 6.66 -10.20
CA PRO A 320 3.75 5.62 -10.92
C PRO A 320 3.37 4.23 -10.42
N PHE A 321 2.91 3.37 -11.33
CA PHE A 321 2.82 1.93 -11.10
C PHE A 321 4.10 1.21 -11.55
N ALA A 322 4.86 1.80 -12.47
CA ALA A 322 6.16 1.31 -12.90
C ALA A 322 7.15 2.46 -13.16
N ARG A 323 8.45 2.15 -13.09
CA ARG A 323 9.57 3.06 -13.37
C ARG A 323 10.68 2.33 -14.09
N ARG A 324 11.14 2.91 -15.20
CA ARG A 324 12.27 2.42 -16.00
C ARG A 324 13.33 3.51 -16.14
N VAL A 325 14.48 3.11 -16.68
CA VAL A 325 15.61 3.99 -16.98
C VAL A 325 15.97 3.77 -18.43
N THR A 326 16.21 4.85 -19.18
CA THR A 326 16.63 4.74 -20.58
C THR A 326 18.04 4.22 -20.72
N ASP A 327 18.28 3.48 -21.81
CA ASP A 327 19.61 3.02 -22.23
C ASP A 327 20.43 4.15 -22.89
N SER A 328 21.57 3.80 -23.49
CA SER A 328 22.45 4.74 -24.21
C SER A 328 21.80 5.40 -25.42
N ASN A 329 20.75 4.81 -26.00
CA ASN A 329 20.00 5.37 -27.13
C ASN A 329 18.85 6.27 -26.67
N GLY A 330 18.68 6.44 -25.36
CA GLY A 330 17.57 7.17 -24.76
C GLY A 330 16.27 6.36 -24.79
N GLU A 331 16.35 5.02 -24.90
CA GLU A 331 15.18 4.17 -25.08
C GLU A 331 14.92 3.27 -23.87
N THR A 332 13.65 2.96 -23.62
CA THR A 332 13.22 1.93 -22.66
C THR A 332 11.89 1.35 -23.12
N PHE A 333 11.50 0.20 -22.57
CA PHE A 333 10.17 -0.36 -22.76
C PHE A 333 9.58 -0.90 -21.45
N LEU A 334 8.28 -1.19 -21.48
CA LEU A 334 7.55 -1.88 -20.43
C LEU A 334 6.47 -2.79 -21.04
N ASP A 335 6.47 -4.06 -20.63
CA ASP A 335 5.38 -4.99 -20.96
C ASP A 335 4.25 -4.86 -19.92
N VAL A 336 3.04 -4.54 -20.39
CA VAL A 336 1.89 -4.19 -19.55
C VAL A 336 0.60 -4.75 -20.14
N ALA A 337 -0.44 -4.82 -19.32
CA ALA A 337 -1.79 -5.11 -19.81
C ALA A 337 -2.42 -3.91 -20.55
N ALA A 338 -3.57 -4.15 -21.19
CA ALA A 338 -4.38 -3.13 -21.84
C ALA A 338 -4.96 -2.08 -20.85
N GLY A 339 -4.91 -0.81 -21.25
CA GLY A 339 -5.47 0.34 -20.52
C GLY A 339 -4.82 1.66 -20.93
N ASP A 340 -5.25 2.79 -20.36
CA ASP A 340 -4.60 4.08 -20.60
C ASP A 340 -3.80 4.51 -19.37
N PHE A 341 -2.63 5.12 -19.61
CA PHE A 341 -1.76 5.65 -18.55
C PHE A 341 -0.84 6.75 -19.09
N PHE A 342 -0.32 7.57 -18.19
CA PHE A 342 0.67 8.59 -18.52
C PHE A 342 2.07 7.99 -18.57
N VAL A 343 2.91 8.53 -19.44
CA VAL A 343 4.36 8.32 -19.44
C VAL A 343 5.01 9.68 -19.22
N THR A 344 5.78 9.83 -18.15
CA THR A 344 6.49 11.07 -17.82
C THR A 344 7.99 10.82 -17.70
N ALA A 345 8.78 11.79 -18.13
CA ALA A 345 10.24 11.79 -17.98
C ALA A 345 10.73 13.22 -17.67
N GLY A 346 11.81 13.34 -16.93
CA GLY A 346 12.44 14.64 -16.67
C GLY A 346 13.47 14.60 -15.54
N ASP A 347 14.04 15.75 -15.27
CA ASP A 347 15.01 16.02 -14.22
C ASP A 347 14.92 17.49 -13.77
N ASP A 348 15.94 18.01 -13.11
CA ASP A 348 16.04 19.41 -12.70
C ASP A 348 16.10 20.40 -13.87
N LYS A 349 16.44 19.93 -15.07
CA LYS A 349 16.68 20.76 -16.27
C LYS A 349 15.59 20.61 -17.32
N GLY A 350 14.55 19.81 -17.12
CA GLY A 350 13.57 19.54 -18.17
C GLY A 350 12.55 18.47 -17.81
N ARG A 351 11.41 18.50 -18.49
CA ARG A 351 10.36 17.47 -18.37
C ARG A 351 9.50 17.37 -19.62
N ASP A 352 8.93 16.20 -19.81
CA ASP A 352 7.89 15.97 -20.80
C ASP A 352 6.93 14.86 -20.37
N TYR A 353 5.77 14.79 -21.02
CA TYR A 353 4.79 13.74 -20.82
C TYR A 353 4.07 13.35 -22.12
N ALA A 354 3.55 12.13 -22.12
CA ALA A 354 2.63 11.63 -23.12
C ALA A 354 1.55 10.76 -22.47
N LEU A 355 0.47 10.53 -23.21
CA LEU A 355 -0.62 9.66 -22.78
C LEU A 355 -0.63 8.40 -23.64
N ALA A 356 -0.27 7.26 -23.05
CA ALA A 356 -0.32 5.96 -23.70
C ALA A 356 -1.76 5.45 -23.74
N ARG A 357 -2.24 5.06 -24.92
CA ARG A 357 -3.62 4.59 -25.14
C ARG A 357 -3.69 3.09 -25.37
N SER A 358 -4.81 2.48 -25.00
CA SER A 358 -5.04 1.03 -24.97
C SER A 358 -4.93 0.27 -26.32
N LYS A 359 -4.70 0.94 -27.47
CA LYS A 359 -4.88 0.34 -28.81
C LYS A 359 -3.66 0.41 -29.74
N SER A 360 -2.48 0.83 -29.28
CA SER A 360 -1.30 0.93 -30.15
C SER A 360 -0.04 0.37 -29.46
N ASP A 361 0.72 -0.47 -30.18
CA ASP A 361 2.13 -0.79 -29.88
C ASP A 361 3.01 0.41 -30.30
N GLU A 362 2.74 1.56 -29.69
CA GLU A 362 3.27 2.84 -30.12
C GLU A 362 4.62 3.14 -29.47
N LEU A 363 5.53 3.67 -30.27
CA LEU A 363 6.71 4.35 -29.76
C LEU A 363 6.29 5.72 -29.22
N ILE A 364 6.44 5.92 -27.91
CA ILE A 364 6.20 7.21 -27.27
C ILE A 364 7.48 8.02 -27.32
N GLU A 365 7.45 9.17 -28.00
CA GLU A 365 8.57 10.11 -28.03
C GLU A 365 8.36 11.24 -27.02
N LEU A 366 9.33 11.43 -26.15
CA LEU A 366 9.38 12.50 -25.15
C LEU A 366 10.61 13.37 -25.40
N ASP A 367 10.45 14.69 -25.30
CA ASP A 367 11.55 15.64 -25.41
C ASP A 367 11.57 16.54 -24.17
N ILE A 368 12.47 16.24 -23.23
CA ILE A 368 12.47 16.85 -21.90
C ILE A 368 12.87 18.33 -21.93
N SER A 369 13.47 18.84 -23.01
CA SER A 369 13.75 20.28 -23.12
C SER A 369 12.48 21.13 -23.37
N LYS A 370 11.31 20.50 -23.58
CA LYS A 370 10.03 21.22 -23.75
C LYS A 370 9.41 21.71 -22.44
N HIS A 371 9.91 21.27 -21.28
CA HIS A 371 9.40 21.64 -19.94
C HIS A 371 7.88 21.46 -19.75
N ARG A 372 7.25 20.50 -20.43
CA ARG A 372 5.79 20.29 -20.38
C ARG A 372 5.36 19.57 -19.11
N ALA A 373 4.34 20.10 -18.45
CA ALA A 373 3.60 19.41 -17.39
C ALA A 373 2.24 18.94 -17.92
N PRO A 374 1.69 17.81 -17.44
CA PRO A 374 0.33 17.42 -17.75
C PRO A 374 -0.68 18.50 -17.34
N GLU A 375 -1.47 19.00 -18.29
CA GLU A 375 -2.46 20.04 -18.04
C GLU A 375 -3.77 19.79 -18.80
N GLY A 376 -4.89 20.12 -18.15
CA GLY A 376 -6.23 19.97 -18.70
C GLY A 376 -6.96 18.74 -18.20
N ARG A 377 -8.07 18.42 -18.86
CA ARG A 377 -8.98 17.34 -18.49
C ARG A 377 -8.63 16.05 -19.24
N PHE A 378 -8.57 14.95 -18.51
CA PHE A 378 -8.23 13.63 -19.02
C PHE A 378 -9.25 12.58 -18.61
N THR A 379 -9.49 11.65 -19.53
CA THR A 379 -10.21 10.40 -19.28
C THR A 379 -9.30 9.23 -19.63
N LEU A 380 -9.10 8.30 -18.69
CA LEU A 380 -8.32 7.09 -18.92
C LEU A 380 -9.25 5.90 -19.09
N ASN A 381 -9.02 5.08 -20.11
CA ASN A 381 -9.69 3.80 -20.24
C ASN A 381 -9.05 2.74 -19.35
N VAL A 382 -9.88 1.85 -18.84
CA VAL A 382 -9.47 0.71 -18.01
C VAL A 382 -10.08 -0.55 -18.63
N ALA A 383 -9.44 -1.69 -18.44
CA ALA A 383 -9.99 -2.96 -18.91
C ALA A 383 -11.41 -3.19 -18.34
N PRO A 384 -12.35 -3.73 -19.15
CA PRO A 384 -13.71 -4.01 -18.69
C PRO A 384 -13.71 -5.11 -17.64
N LEU A 385 -14.78 -5.19 -16.85
CA LEU A 385 -15.00 -6.35 -15.98
C LEU A 385 -15.22 -7.60 -16.85
N PRO A 386 -14.55 -8.73 -16.54
CA PRO A 386 -14.86 -10.00 -17.20
C PRO A 386 -16.35 -10.31 -17.06
N ALA A 387 -16.97 -10.83 -18.12
CA ALA A 387 -18.35 -11.27 -18.07
C ALA A 387 -18.53 -12.27 -16.92
N PRO A 388 -19.67 -12.24 -16.19
CA PRO A 388 -19.96 -13.30 -15.25
C PRO A 388 -19.97 -14.62 -16.00
N GLU A 389 -19.17 -15.59 -15.54
CA GLU A 389 -19.32 -16.97 -15.97
C GLU A 389 -20.77 -17.37 -15.67
N ILE A 390 -21.56 -17.52 -16.71
CA ILE A 390 -22.90 -18.10 -16.59
C ILE A 390 -22.64 -19.59 -16.36
N GLU A 391 -22.49 -19.98 -15.10
CA GLU A 391 -22.61 -21.39 -14.73
C GLU A 391 -23.99 -21.83 -15.18
N LYS A 392 -24.03 -22.62 -16.27
CA LYS A 392 -25.27 -23.30 -16.67
C LYS A 392 -25.72 -24.09 -15.45
N PRO A 393 -27.01 -24.00 -15.04
CA PRO A 393 -27.51 -24.81 -13.93
C PRO A 393 -27.28 -26.28 -14.28
N ARG A 394 -26.24 -26.87 -13.71
CA ARG A 394 -25.95 -28.30 -13.80
C ARG A 394 -26.64 -28.97 -12.62
N GLN A 395 -27.14 -30.19 -12.84
CA GLN A 395 -27.51 -31.07 -11.75
C GLN A 395 -26.26 -31.32 -10.92
N ILE A 396 -26.22 -30.73 -9.72
CA ILE A 396 -25.17 -30.97 -8.73
C ILE A 396 -25.36 -32.42 -8.24
N GLY A 397 -24.37 -33.28 -8.49
CA GLY A 397 -24.40 -34.65 -7.99
C GLY A 397 -24.34 -34.70 -6.46
N SER A 398 -24.76 -35.82 -5.86
CA SER A 398 -24.73 -36.01 -4.40
C SER A 398 -23.33 -35.81 -3.80
N GLU A 399 -22.29 -36.25 -4.50
CA GLU A 399 -20.90 -36.08 -4.07
C GLU A 399 -20.43 -34.62 -4.10
N GLU A 400 -20.82 -33.85 -5.11
CA GLU A 400 -20.48 -32.43 -5.22
C GLU A 400 -21.21 -31.60 -4.17
N ARG A 401 -22.46 -31.96 -3.85
CA ARG A 401 -23.21 -31.38 -2.73
C ARG A 401 -22.54 -31.66 -1.39
N LEU A 402 -22.16 -32.91 -1.12
CA LEU A 402 -21.45 -33.29 0.11
C LEU A 402 -20.11 -32.55 0.23
N ARG A 403 -19.35 -32.41 -0.87
CA ARG A 403 -18.12 -31.61 -0.90
C ARG A 403 -18.39 -30.15 -0.54
N GLY A 404 -19.45 -29.55 -1.07
CA GLY A 404 -19.88 -28.18 -0.73
C GLY A 404 -20.30 -28.02 0.73
N GLU A 405 -21.04 -28.98 1.30
CA GLU A 405 -21.44 -28.97 2.71
C GLU A 405 -20.22 -29.08 3.64
N ILE A 406 -19.28 -29.99 3.35
CA ILE A 406 -18.01 -30.13 4.08
C ILE A 406 -17.18 -28.83 4.00
N ALA A 407 -17.12 -28.22 2.83
CA ALA A 407 -16.47 -26.93 2.64
C ALA A 407 -17.11 -25.81 3.48
N GLY A 408 -18.45 -25.72 3.47
CA GLY A 408 -19.20 -24.78 4.30
C GLY A 408 -18.90 -24.94 5.79
N LEU A 409 -18.93 -26.18 6.30
CA LEU A 409 -18.58 -26.48 7.70
C LEU A 409 -17.13 -26.10 8.05
N ARG A 410 -16.19 -26.31 7.13
CA ARG A 410 -14.79 -25.92 7.30
C ARG A 410 -14.62 -24.39 7.37
N SER A 411 -15.32 -23.67 6.49
CA SER A 411 -15.33 -22.20 6.48
C SER A 411 -15.89 -21.63 7.78
N GLU A 412 -17.02 -22.17 8.23
CA GLU A 412 -17.67 -21.75 9.48
C GLU A 412 -16.78 -22.02 10.71
N ARG A 413 -16.16 -23.20 10.78
CA ARG A 413 -15.19 -23.52 11.83
C ARG A 413 -14.01 -22.55 11.84
N THR A 414 -13.54 -22.15 10.66
CA THR A 414 -12.45 -21.17 10.52
C THR A 414 -12.87 -19.81 11.05
N ARG A 415 -14.09 -19.36 10.72
CA ARG A 415 -14.67 -18.11 11.22
C ARG A 415 -14.78 -18.09 12.76
N LEU A 416 -15.33 -19.15 13.36
CA LEU A 416 -15.49 -19.23 14.81
C LEU A 416 -14.15 -19.23 15.56
N ARG A 417 -13.14 -19.96 15.03
CA ARG A 417 -11.79 -19.95 15.59
C ARG A 417 -11.14 -18.57 15.52
N ARG A 418 -11.29 -17.88 14.37
CA ARG A 418 -10.82 -16.50 14.20
C ARG A 418 -11.47 -15.56 15.19
N GLU A 419 -12.79 -15.63 15.35
CA GLU A 419 -13.52 -14.76 16.29
C GLU A 419 -13.05 -14.98 17.73
N LYS A 420 -12.90 -16.24 18.15
CA LYS A 420 -12.31 -16.57 19.45
C LYS A 420 -10.89 -15.99 19.58
N LYS A 421 -10.05 -16.16 18.56
CA LYS A 421 -8.66 -15.67 18.60
C LYS A 421 -8.56 -14.15 18.69
N LEU A 422 -9.41 -13.44 17.94
CA LEU A 422 -9.49 -11.98 18.01
C LEU A 422 -9.98 -11.47 19.35
N LEU A 423 -10.86 -12.22 20.04
CA LEU A 423 -11.26 -11.91 21.41
C LEU A 423 -10.09 -12.12 22.39
N GLU A 424 -9.36 -13.24 22.28
CA GLU A 424 -8.14 -13.51 23.07
C GLU A 424 -7.08 -12.40 22.89
N ASN A 425 -6.98 -11.83 21.68
CA ASN A 425 -5.98 -10.82 21.34
C ASN A 425 -6.42 -9.36 21.66
N ARG A 426 -7.69 -9.10 22.02
CA ARG A 426 -8.25 -7.74 22.25
C ARG A 426 -8.47 -7.41 23.73
N ALA A 427 -8.71 -6.12 23.99
CA ALA A 427 -9.02 -5.35 25.21
C ALA A 427 -10.01 -5.93 26.26
N ALA A 428 -10.31 -7.23 26.25
CA ALA A 428 -11.18 -7.89 27.22
C ALA A 428 -10.40 -8.79 28.19
N HIS A 429 -9.07 -8.62 28.31
CA HIS A 429 -8.30 -9.33 29.33
C HIS A 429 -8.66 -8.73 30.70
N PRO A 430 -9.28 -9.48 31.63
CA PRO A 430 -9.63 -8.95 32.95
C PRO A 430 -8.42 -8.34 33.67
N GLU A 431 -7.24 -8.93 33.46
CA GLU A 431 -5.96 -8.44 33.96
C GLU A 431 -5.60 -7.02 33.47
N LEU A 432 -5.87 -6.70 32.20
CA LEU A 432 -5.59 -5.35 31.67
C LEU A 432 -6.55 -4.33 32.26
N SER A 433 -7.84 -4.67 32.34
CA SER A 433 -8.83 -3.80 32.97
C SER A 433 -8.50 -3.55 34.45
N GLU A 434 -8.06 -4.58 35.16
CA GLU A 434 -7.65 -4.47 36.56
C GLU A 434 -6.37 -3.63 36.71
N PHE A 435 -5.37 -3.84 35.83
CA PHE A 435 -4.16 -3.02 35.81
C PHE A 435 -4.48 -1.53 35.56
N LEU A 436 -5.34 -1.22 34.59
CA LEU A 436 -5.68 0.17 34.28
C LEU A 436 -6.43 0.87 35.42
N LYS A 437 -7.23 0.14 36.21
CA LYS A 437 -7.89 0.67 37.41
C LYS A 437 -6.90 1.04 38.52
N GLN A 438 -5.76 0.36 38.62
CA GLN A 438 -4.75 0.65 39.65
C GLN A 438 -4.11 2.04 39.48
N PHE A 439 -4.25 2.67 38.31
CA PHE A 439 -3.62 3.96 37.96
C PHE A 439 -4.62 4.92 37.28
N GLU A 440 -5.88 4.90 37.73
CA GLU A 440 -7.07 5.31 36.96
C GLU A 440 -7.07 6.79 36.49
N GLU A 441 -6.46 7.72 37.23
CA GLU A 441 -6.35 9.13 36.80
C GLU A 441 -5.16 9.34 35.83
N ASP A 442 -4.01 8.73 36.08
CA ASP A 442 -2.75 8.98 35.35
C ASP A 442 -2.70 8.31 33.97
N LEU A 443 -3.32 7.13 33.83
CA LEU A 443 -3.24 6.35 32.57
C LEU A 443 -4.39 6.61 31.61
N LYS A 444 -5.42 7.35 32.01
CA LYS A 444 -6.56 7.71 31.15
C LYS A 444 -6.15 8.27 29.78
N PRO A 445 -5.09 9.10 29.64
CA PRO A 445 -4.64 9.60 28.34
C PRO A 445 -4.06 8.53 27.40
N ILE A 446 -3.67 7.36 27.92
CA ILE A 446 -2.99 6.30 27.17
C ILE A 446 -3.72 4.95 27.18
N THR A 447 -4.93 4.85 27.74
CA THR A 447 -5.76 3.63 27.72
C THR A 447 -5.90 3.03 26.32
N ASP A 448 -6.12 3.88 25.30
CA ASP A 448 -6.22 3.43 23.90
C ASP A 448 -4.93 2.78 23.40
N LYS A 449 -3.75 3.19 23.90
CA LYS A 449 -2.46 2.60 23.55
C LYS A 449 -2.30 1.19 24.09
N PHE A 450 -2.77 0.94 25.31
CA PHE A 450 -2.81 -0.41 25.89
C PHE A 450 -3.75 -1.33 25.11
N ILE A 451 -4.90 -0.80 24.68
CA ILE A 451 -5.84 -1.54 23.80
C ILE A 451 -5.20 -1.84 22.45
N GLU A 452 -4.51 -0.87 21.85
CA GLU A 452 -3.82 -1.00 20.56
C GLU A 452 -2.69 -2.04 20.58
N ALA A 453 -1.98 -2.14 21.72
CA ALA A 453 -0.85 -3.04 21.96
C ALA A 453 -1.23 -4.53 21.86
N GLY A 454 -2.51 -4.89 22.03
CA GLY A 454 -2.94 -6.29 22.09
C GLY A 454 -2.16 -7.04 23.17
N ALA A 455 -1.70 -8.26 22.90
CA ALA A 455 -0.90 -9.02 23.86
C ALA A 455 0.38 -8.33 24.36
N ASN A 456 0.87 -7.29 23.65
CA ASN A 456 2.06 -6.52 24.05
C ASN A 456 1.80 -5.53 25.20
N TRP A 457 0.55 -5.39 25.67
CA TRP A 457 0.22 -4.52 26.82
C TRP A 457 1.04 -4.84 28.07
N LYS A 458 1.43 -6.11 28.25
CA LYS A 458 2.26 -6.58 29.38
C LYS A 458 3.64 -5.91 29.41
N GLU A 459 4.25 -5.67 28.24
CA GLU A 459 5.54 -4.98 28.14
C GLU A 459 5.42 -3.51 28.56
N LEU A 460 4.29 -2.87 28.23
CA LEU A 460 4.00 -1.50 28.64
C LEU A 460 3.74 -1.41 30.15
N SER A 461 2.98 -2.36 30.70
CA SER A 461 2.71 -2.45 32.14
C SER A 461 3.97 -2.72 32.95
N GLU A 462 4.83 -3.61 32.48
CA GLU A 462 6.12 -3.90 33.11
C GLU A 462 7.02 -2.67 33.12
N ALA A 463 7.11 -1.95 31.99
CA ALA A 463 7.88 -0.70 31.93
C ALA A 463 7.32 0.38 32.88
N LEU A 464 6.00 0.56 32.96
CA LEU A 464 5.38 1.52 33.88
C LEU A 464 5.63 1.17 35.34
N THR A 465 5.58 -0.12 35.69
CA THR A 465 5.82 -0.61 37.05
C THR A 465 7.28 -0.43 37.45
N ALA A 466 8.20 -0.70 36.54
CA ALA A 466 9.64 -0.62 36.78
C ALA A 466 10.21 0.82 36.68
N ALA A 467 9.47 1.76 36.10
CA ALA A 467 9.94 3.14 35.93
C ALA A 467 10.03 3.88 37.28
N PRO A 468 11.10 4.66 37.52
CA PRO A 468 11.20 5.55 38.68
C PRO A 468 10.01 6.52 38.75
N ALA A 469 9.55 6.84 39.97
CA ALA A 469 8.36 7.67 40.17
C ALA A 469 8.49 9.04 39.51
N GLU A 470 9.67 9.65 39.58
CA GLU A 470 10.01 10.94 39.01
C GLU A 470 10.07 10.96 37.46
N GLN A 471 10.16 9.78 36.83
CA GLN A 471 10.21 9.64 35.36
C GLN A 471 8.91 9.08 34.76
N ARG A 472 7.90 8.78 35.60
CA ARG A 472 6.65 8.18 35.16
C ARG A 472 5.88 9.07 34.17
N ASP A 473 5.88 10.38 34.40
CA ASP A 473 5.24 11.36 33.50
C ASP A 473 5.88 11.38 32.10
N ASP A 474 7.21 11.27 32.04
CA ASP A 474 7.95 11.19 30.78
C ASP A 474 7.62 9.88 30.05
N LEU A 475 7.54 8.76 30.78
CA LEU A 475 7.15 7.48 30.20
C LEU A 475 5.70 7.50 29.66
N ILE A 476 4.75 8.05 30.42
CA ILE A 476 3.35 8.23 29.98
C ILE A 476 3.30 9.11 28.74
N TRP A 477 4.02 10.23 28.75
CA TRP A 477 4.14 11.11 27.59
C TRP A 477 4.69 10.34 26.39
N LEU A 478 5.74 9.53 26.55
CA LEU A 478 6.34 8.77 25.47
C LEU A 478 5.37 7.74 24.88
N ILE A 479 4.69 6.96 25.72
CA ILE A 479 3.67 5.98 25.27
C ILE A 479 2.54 6.69 24.53
N SER A 480 2.12 7.89 24.97
CA SER A 480 1.09 8.67 24.28
C SER A 480 1.48 9.05 22.84
N LYS A 481 2.78 9.20 22.55
CA LYS A 481 3.30 9.56 21.22
C LYS A 481 3.62 8.35 20.33
N MET A 482 3.65 7.15 20.90
CA MET A 482 3.94 5.93 20.15
C MET A 482 2.87 5.65 19.08
N THR A 483 3.31 5.24 17.90
CA THR A 483 2.39 4.74 16.88
C THR A 483 1.82 3.39 17.28
N VAL A 484 0.72 2.97 16.64
CA VAL A 484 0.15 1.63 16.83
C VAL A 484 1.21 0.53 16.66
N LYS A 485 2.16 0.71 15.73
CA LYS A 485 3.20 -0.29 15.48
C LYS A 485 4.33 -0.25 16.50
N ASP A 486 4.45 0.82 17.26
CA ASP A 486 5.45 0.94 18.31
C ASP A 486 4.97 0.21 19.55
N VAL A 487 3.71 0.44 19.95
CA VAL A 487 3.13 -0.20 21.15
C VAL A 487 2.95 -1.72 21.03
N ILE A 488 2.92 -2.27 19.82
CA ILE A 488 2.80 -3.72 19.57
C ILE A 488 4.16 -4.43 19.46
N GLU A 489 5.25 -3.68 19.30
CA GLU A 489 6.60 -4.21 19.07
C GLU A 489 7.57 -3.94 20.22
N ILE A 490 7.45 -2.78 20.86
CA ILE A 490 8.44 -2.33 21.84
C ILE A 490 8.43 -3.23 23.08
N LYS A 491 9.63 -3.48 23.59
CA LYS A 491 9.89 -4.27 24.79
C LYS A 491 10.08 -3.38 26.01
N SER A 492 9.71 -3.89 27.18
CA SER A 492 9.82 -3.18 28.46
C SER A 492 11.24 -2.68 28.69
N LEU A 493 12.24 -3.55 28.50
CA LEU A 493 13.66 -3.24 28.62
C LEU A 493 14.12 -2.15 27.63
N THR A 494 13.65 -2.19 26.37
CA THR A 494 13.98 -1.16 25.37
C THR A 494 13.39 0.19 25.75
N LEU A 495 12.15 0.20 26.25
CA LEU A 495 11.47 1.40 26.67
C LEU A 495 12.14 2.04 27.90
N LEU A 496 12.49 1.22 28.89
CA LEU A 496 13.23 1.63 30.09
C LEU A 496 14.64 2.12 29.75
N GLU A 497 15.35 1.47 28.82
CA GLU A 497 16.66 1.95 28.35
C GLU A 497 16.55 3.37 27.79
N HIS A 498 15.56 3.63 26.93
CA HIS A 498 15.39 4.95 26.35
C HIS A 498 15.03 6.00 27.39
N LEU A 499 14.23 5.64 28.41
CA LEU A 499 13.84 6.51 29.51
C LEU A 499 15.04 6.90 30.38
N LEU A 500 15.73 5.89 30.94
CA LEU A 500 16.80 6.09 31.91
C LEU A 500 18.00 6.82 31.27
N LEU A 501 18.44 6.36 30.10
CA LEU A 501 19.64 6.93 29.47
C LEU A 501 19.41 8.31 28.86
N ALA A 502 18.18 8.66 28.47
CA ALA A 502 17.88 10.02 28.04
C ALA A 502 17.94 11.00 29.21
N ASP A 503 17.45 10.60 30.39
CA ASP A 503 17.50 11.40 31.60
C ASP A 503 18.95 11.60 32.09
N GLU A 504 19.75 10.53 32.13
CA GLU A 504 21.19 10.62 32.41
C GLU A 504 21.88 11.60 31.44
N THR A 505 21.64 11.45 30.14
CA THR A 505 22.21 12.35 29.13
C THR A 505 21.79 13.80 29.35
N ARG A 506 20.53 14.04 29.75
CA ARG A 506 20.02 15.39 30.06
C ARG A 506 20.77 16.05 31.22
N LYS A 507 21.25 15.26 32.19
CA LYS A 507 22.01 15.74 33.36
C LYS A 507 23.47 16.08 33.02
N GLU A 508 24.02 15.47 31.98
CA GLU A 508 25.44 15.62 31.61
C GLU A 508 25.73 16.68 30.55
N ILE A 509 24.71 17.14 29.82
CA ILE A 509 24.89 18.08 28.71
C ILE A 509 25.20 19.49 29.21
N PRO A 510 26.08 20.26 28.52
CA PRO A 510 26.45 21.60 28.96
C PRO A 510 25.43 22.69 28.57
N TRP A 511 24.44 22.36 27.74
CA TRP A 511 23.37 23.27 27.31
C TRP A 511 22.05 23.00 28.03
N LYS A 512 21.23 24.05 28.19
CA LYS A 512 19.90 23.95 28.81
C LYS A 512 18.83 23.70 27.75
N LEU A 513 17.93 22.75 28.03
CA LEU A 513 16.77 22.44 27.20
C LEU A 513 15.50 22.56 28.03
N ASP A 514 14.50 23.25 27.48
CA ASP A 514 13.14 23.18 28.01
C ASP A 514 12.58 21.75 27.86
N THR A 515 11.56 21.43 28.65
CA THR A 515 11.00 20.09 28.73
C THR A 515 10.39 19.63 27.40
N ASP A 516 9.77 20.50 26.62
CA ASP A 516 9.16 20.12 25.34
C ASP A 516 10.21 19.82 24.28
N THR A 517 11.26 20.65 24.19
CA THR A 517 12.39 20.41 23.29
C THR A 517 13.11 19.11 23.64
N TYR A 518 13.37 18.88 24.93
CA TYR A 518 13.97 17.63 25.41
C TYR A 518 13.10 16.41 25.05
N ARG A 519 11.82 16.43 25.43
CA ARG A 519 10.89 15.31 25.19
C ARG A 519 10.79 14.97 23.71
N GLN A 520 10.55 15.97 22.86
CA GLN A 520 10.30 15.78 21.43
C GLN A 520 11.55 15.41 20.63
N TYR A 521 12.71 15.95 20.99
CA TYR A 521 13.87 15.95 20.10
C TYR A 521 15.15 15.32 20.68
N VAL A 522 15.15 14.93 21.96
CA VAL A 522 16.24 14.16 22.58
C VAL A 522 15.73 12.83 23.12
N PHE A 523 14.71 12.86 23.97
CA PHE A 523 14.15 11.69 24.66
C PHE A 523 13.41 10.73 23.72
N GLN A 524 12.57 11.26 22.83
CA GLN A 524 11.81 10.46 21.87
C GLN A 524 12.72 9.49 21.10
N PHE A 525 12.47 8.18 21.23
CA PHE A 525 13.24 7.13 20.57
C PHE A 525 12.88 7.00 19.08
N ARG A 526 11.63 7.34 18.72
CA ARG A 526 11.15 7.28 17.34
C ARG A 526 11.83 8.39 16.54
N ILE A 527 12.60 7.99 15.53
CA ILE A 527 13.19 8.88 14.56
C ILE A 527 12.20 9.04 13.42
N ARG A 528 11.82 7.93 12.75
CA ARG A 528 10.80 7.98 11.68
C ARG A 528 10.18 6.61 11.30
N TYR A 529 10.83 5.78 10.48
CA TYR A 529 10.24 4.53 9.93
C TYR A 529 10.99 3.25 10.31
N GLU A 530 12.10 3.35 11.05
CA GLU A 530 12.76 2.21 11.67
C GLU A 530 11.80 1.46 12.62
N HIS A 531 12.07 0.18 12.91
CA HIS A 531 11.30 -0.53 13.93
C HIS A 531 11.64 -0.02 15.33
N ALA A 532 10.79 -0.29 16.32
CA ALA A 532 11.15 0.01 17.70
C ALA A 532 12.29 -0.93 18.14
N GLY A 533 13.40 -0.39 18.62
CA GLY A 533 14.56 -1.19 19.00
C GLY A 533 15.55 -0.40 19.85
N ALA A 534 16.37 -1.13 20.62
CA ALA A 534 17.36 -0.54 21.50
C ALA A 534 18.55 -0.02 20.69
N TRP A 535 18.77 1.30 20.76
CA TRP A 535 19.91 1.95 20.13
C TRP A 535 20.59 2.97 21.03
N ARG A 536 19.93 3.44 22.10
CA ARG A 536 20.42 4.60 22.86
C ARG A 536 21.66 4.26 23.65
N ARG A 537 21.70 3.07 24.28
CA ARG A 537 22.87 2.63 25.06
C ARG A 537 24.13 2.58 24.22
N VAL A 538 24.09 1.78 23.16
CA VAL A 538 25.23 1.55 22.26
C VAL A 538 25.75 2.87 21.68
N LEU A 539 24.84 3.74 21.21
CA LEU A 539 25.27 5.02 20.65
C LEU A 539 25.82 5.96 21.71
N ARG A 540 25.18 6.05 22.88
CA ARG A 540 25.65 6.92 23.97
C ARG A 540 27.05 6.52 24.42
N GLU A 541 27.27 5.24 24.71
CA GLU A 541 28.56 4.72 25.17
C GLU A 541 29.66 4.93 24.12
N ARG A 542 29.35 4.65 22.85
CA ARG A 542 30.32 4.76 21.75
C ARG A 542 30.66 6.20 21.36
N PHE A 543 29.70 7.12 21.47
CA PHE A 543 29.83 8.47 20.92
C PHE A 543 29.87 9.59 21.97
N ALA A 544 29.87 9.27 23.27
CA ALA A 544 29.99 10.26 24.35
C ALA A 544 31.18 11.22 24.13
N GLY A 545 32.32 10.70 23.65
CA GLY A 545 33.52 11.50 23.36
C GLY A 545 33.38 12.50 22.20
N LEU A 546 32.33 12.41 21.38
CA LEU A 546 32.05 13.41 20.34
C LEU A 546 31.33 14.66 20.89
N ARG A 547 30.84 14.61 22.14
CA ARG A 547 30.16 15.74 22.79
C ARG A 547 31.12 16.91 22.98
N GLY A 548 30.82 18.04 22.34
CA GLY A 548 31.52 19.30 22.53
C GLY A 548 30.95 20.15 23.66
N ASP A 549 31.49 21.36 23.79
CA ASP A 549 31.00 22.43 24.68
C ASP A 549 29.68 23.05 24.20
N THR A 550 29.40 22.95 22.90
CA THR A 550 28.20 23.50 22.24
C THR A 550 27.46 22.45 21.41
N ILE A 551 26.18 22.72 21.13
CA ILE A 551 25.37 21.91 20.21
C ILE A 551 26.04 21.85 18.83
N ARG A 552 26.49 23.00 18.31
CA ARG A 552 27.16 23.11 17.01
C ARG A 552 28.41 22.25 16.91
N LYS A 553 29.33 22.39 17.87
CA LYS A 553 30.58 21.62 17.87
C LYS A 553 30.31 20.11 17.97
N THR A 554 29.32 19.72 18.77
CA THR A 554 28.88 18.32 18.85
C THR A 554 28.34 17.83 17.49
N ALA A 555 27.51 18.63 16.83
CA ALA A 555 26.95 18.30 15.52
C ALA A 555 28.03 18.20 14.43
N GLU A 556 29.04 19.08 14.46
CA GLU A 556 30.20 19.04 13.56
C GLU A 556 31.04 17.77 13.76
N ASN A 557 31.33 17.40 15.03
CA ASN A 557 32.06 16.18 15.36
C ASN A 557 31.32 14.93 14.87
N VAL A 558 30.00 14.87 15.08
CA VAL A 558 29.17 13.77 14.56
C VAL A 558 29.20 13.73 13.05
N ASN A 559 29.04 14.88 12.36
CA ASN A 559 29.02 14.89 10.90
C ASN A 559 30.36 14.44 10.31
N ARG A 560 31.48 14.91 10.88
CA ARG A 560 32.83 14.45 10.50
C ARG A 560 32.98 12.95 10.70
N TRP A 561 32.55 12.44 11.85
CA TRP A 561 32.57 10.99 12.11
C TRP A 561 31.78 10.23 11.03
N THR A 562 30.60 10.71 10.61
CA THR A 562 29.85 10.05 9.54
C THR A 562 30.65 10.00 8.23
N ALA A 563 31.35 11.08 7.86
CA ALA A 563 32.15 11.14 6.64
C ALA A 563 33.35 10.20 6.67
N ASP A 564 33.98 10.05 7.83
CA ASP A 564 35.17 9.23 7.99
C ASP A 564 34.84 7.72 8.07
N ASN A 565 33.62 7.35 8.49
CA ASN A 565 33.29 5.96 8.87
C ASN A 565 32.14 5.33 8.09
N LEU A 566 31.30 6.12 7.40
CA LEU A 566 30.12 5.60 6.72
C LEU A 566 30.20 5.80 5.20
N ARG A 567 29.57 4.89 4.46
CA ARG A 567 29.38 5.02 3.00
C ARG A 567 27.90 5.03 2.60
N LYS A 568 27.60 5.72 1.50
CA LYS A 568 26.27 5.72 0.90
C LYS A 568 26.04 4.46 0.06
N ARG A 569 24.86 3.85 0.18
CA ARG A 569 24.38 2.74 -0.67
C ARG A 569 22.92 2.89 -1.08
N ALA A 570 22.48 2.09 -2.04
CA ALA A 570 21.05 2.00 -2.37
C ALA A 570 20.29 1.22 -1.27
N ALA A 571 19.03 1.61 -1.03
CA ALA A 571 18.13 0.82 -0.19
C ALA A 571 17.65 -0.43 -0.93
N SER A 572 17.55 -1.55 -0.22
CA SER A 572 16.94 -2.78 -0.70
C SER A 572 15.43 -2.83 -0.41
N ARG A 573 14.71 -3.69 -1.14
CA ARG A 573 13.34 -4.07 -0.82
C ARG A 573 13.26 -5.25 0.15
N LEU A 574 14.36 -5.99 0.29
CA LEU A 574 14.53 -7.12 1.19
C LEU A 574 15.36 -6.73 2.42
N GLU A 575 15.12 -5.52 2.92
CA GLU A 575 15.69 -5.05 4.17
C GLU A 575 14.69 -4.14 4.86
N THR A 576 14.70 -4.16 6.19
CA THR A 576 13.99 -3.15 6.97
C THR A 576 14.76 -1.83 6.96
N VAL A 577 14.11 -0.75 7.36
CA VAL A 577 14.82 0.51 7.64
C VAL A 577 15.75 0.24 8.83
N PRO A 578 17.09 0.30 8.65
CA PRO A 578 18.04 -0.10 9.67
C PRO A 578 17.94 0.81 10.89
N LEU A 579 18.16 0.26 12.09
CA LEU A 579 18.36 1.08 13.27
C LEU A 579 19.65 1.91 13.10
N PRO A 580 19.78 3.04 13.81
CA PRO A 580 21.02 3.78 13.86
C PRO A 580 22.24 2.90 14.17
N THR A 581 22.11 1.93 15.08
CA THR A 581 23.15 0.97 15.45
C THR A 581 23.51 -0.01 14.34
N ASP A 582 22.55 -0.43 13.50
CA ASP A 582 22.82 -1.30 12.36
C ASP A 582 23.62 -0.55 11.27
N THR A 583 23.31 0.74 11.09
CA THR A 583 24.03 1.61 10.14
C THR A 583 25.48 1.83 10.58
N VAL A 584 25.71 2.03 11.88
CA VAL A 584 27.06 2.11 12.46
C VAL A 584 27.81 0.79 12.27
N ARG A 585 27.20 -0.36 12.65
CA ARG A 585 27.82 -1.69 12.54
C ARG A 585 28.19 -2.07 11.10
N GLY A 586 27.30 -1.79 10.15
CA GLY A 586 27.52 -2.09 8.72
C GLY A 586 28.38 -1.05 7.97
N GLY A 587 28.70 0.08 8.61
CA GLY A 587 29.44 1.18 8.00
C GLY A 587 28.78 1.77 6.74
N SER A 588 27.47 1.56 6.55
CA SER A 588 26.77 2.02 5.35
C SER A 588 25.27 2.18 5.52
N GLY A 589 24.68 3.05 4.70
CA GLY A 589 23.24 3.21 4.65
C GLY A 589 22.78 3.92 3.38
N SER A 590 21.47 3.84 3.12
CA SER A 590 20.82 4.81 2.24
C SER A 590 20.88 6.21 2.81
N GLU A 591 20.68 7.26 2.00
CA GLU A 591 20.64 8.65 2.50
C GLU A 591 19.72 8.79 3.72
N TYR A 592 18.57 8.11 3.68
CA TYR A 592 17.62 8.08 4.77
C TYR A 592 18.22 7.44 6.03
N ALA A 593 18.86 6.28 5.90
CA ALA A 593 19.46 5.55 7.02
C ALA A 593 20.64 6.33 7.62
N LEU A 594 21.46 6.99 6.79
CA LEU A 594 22.55 7.85 7.25
C LEU A 594 22.02 9.05 8.05
N ALA A 595 20.96 9.70 7.56
CA ALA A 595 20.32 10.80 8.28
C ALA A 595 19.69 10.34 9.60
N ALA A 596 19.00 9.20 9.61
CA ALA A 596 18.45 8.61 10.83
C ALA A 596 19.55 8.21 11.82
N CYS A 597 20.67 7.66 11.34
CA CYS A 597 21.84 7.33 12.14
C CYS A 597 22.42 8.58 12.80
N ALA A 598 22.64 9.66 12.05
CA ALA A 598 23.11 10.93 12.60
C ALA A 598 22.16 11.50 13.67
N VAL A 599 20.84 11.47 13.43
CA VAL A 599 19.84 11.86 14.44
C VAL A 599 19.95 10.99 15.69
N GLY A 600 20.07 9.67 15.54
CA GLY A 600 20.23 8.74 16.66
C GLY A 600 21.48 9.05 17.50
N ILE A 601 22.62 9.29 16.85
CA ILE A 601 23.88 9.64 17.52
C ILE A 601 23.71 10.97 18.28
N LEU A 602 23.23 12.02 17.62
CA LEU A 602 22.98 13.33 18.23
C LEU A 602 22.07 13.24 19.46
N ARG A 603 20.94 12.54 19.33
CA ARG A 603 20.00 12.33 20.44
C ARG A 603 20.60 11.53 21.58
N SER A 604 21.47 10.56 21.30
CA SER A 604 22.11 9.73 22.33
C SER A 604 23.12 10.51 23.18
N ILE A 605 23.64 11.63 22.67
CA ILE A 605 24.58 12.51 23.37
C ILE A 605 23.99 13.89 23.71
N GLY A 606 22.67 14.03 23.58
CA GLY A 606 21.89 15.13 24.17
C GLY A 606 21.59 16.32 23.25
N VAL A 607 21.92 16.22 21.95
CA VAL A 607 21.61 17.26 20.97
C VAL A 607 20.18 17.07 20.47
N PRO A 608 19.31 18.11 20.56
CA PRO A 608 17.97 18.03 19.98
C PRO A 608 18.07 17.88 18.46
N ALA A 609 17.59 16.76 17.95
CA ALA A 609 17.72 16.42 16.54
C ALA A 609 16.45 15.81 15.95
N LYS A 610 16.23 15.98 14.64
CA LYS A 610 15.12 15.36 13.90
C LYS A 610 15.47 15.17 12.43
N MET A 611 14.61 14.46 11.70
CA MET A 611 14.61 14.52 10.24
C MET A 611 13.54 15.52 9.76
N PRO A 612 13.74 16.17 8.61
CA PRO A 612 12.69 16.93 7.93
C PRO A 612 11.39 16.14 7.75
N GLU A 613 10.24 16.76 8.06
CA GLU A 613 8.92 16.10 7.97
C GLU A 613 8.59 15.59 6.57
N LYS A 614 9.10 16.26 5.53
CA LYS A 614 8.85 15.91 4.14
C LYS A 614 9.64 14.68 3.70
N ARG A 615 8.99 13.82 2.92
CA ARG A 615 9.62 12.64 2.30
C ARG A 615 10.57 13.08 1.18
N GLY A 616 11.75 12.48 1.09
CA GLY A 616 12.79 12.84 0.12
C GLY A 616 13.80 13.85 0.66
N HIS A 617 13.51 14.50 1.80
CA HIS A 617 14.48 15.31 2.52
C HIS A 617 15.27 14.41 3.46
N ASN A 618 16.31 13.78 2.92
CA ASN A 618 17.10 12.75 3.60
C ASN A 618 18.35 13.35 4.26
N TRP A 619 18.17 14.33 5.14
CA TRP A 619 19.22 14.90 5.99
C TRP A 619 18.76 14.96 7.46
N ALA A 620 19.69 15.16 8.38
CA ALA A 620 19.39 15.40 9.78
C ALA A 620 19.25 16.90 10.05
N GLU A 621 18.53 17.28 11.10
CA GLU A 621 18.52 18.66 11.61
C GLU A 621 18.88 18.65 13.09
N PHE A 622 19.64 19.65 13.52
CA PHE A 622 19.92 19.93 14.93
C PHE A 622 19.37 21.30 15.30
N PHE A 623 19.04 21.49 16.58
CA PHE A 623 18.47 22.73 17.09
C PHE A 623 19.53 23.61 17.72
N GLU A 624 19.68 24.83 17.22
CA GLU A 624 20.61 25.85 17.71
C GLU A 624 19.93 27.23 17.67
N ASP A 625 20.03 27.99 18.76
CA ASP A 625 19.54 29.38 18.87
C ASP A 625 18.12 29.61 18.32
N GLY A 626 17.19 28.72 18.67
CA GLY A 626 15.80 28.83 18.24
C GLY A 626 15.52 28.36 16.81
N LYS A 627 16.53 27.82 16.10
CA LYS A 627 16.44 27.44 14.69
C LYS A 627 16.84 25.97 14.47
N TRP A 628 16.21 25.36 13.47
CA TRP A 628 16.61 24.04 12.96
C TRP A 628 17.58 24.23 11.81
N LEU A 629 18.80 23.72 11.97
CA LEU A 629 19.85 23.78 10.97
C LEU A 629 20.12 22.40 10.36
N PRO A 630 20.39 22.31 9.05
CA PRO A 630 20.65 21.03 8.40
C PRO A 630 22.03 20.46 8.77
N LEU A 631 22.10 19.14 8.88
CA LEU A 631 23.32 18.34 8.90
C LEU A 631 23.20 17.30 7.79
N TYR A 632 24.13 17.36 6.84
CA TYR A 632 24.23 16.44 5.71
C TYR A 632 25.29 15.38 6.01
N PRO A 633 24.90 14.13 6.34
CA PRO A 633 25.86 13.06 6.59
C PRO A 633 26.82 12.91 5.42
N LEU A 634 28.08 12.59 5.72
CA LEU A 634 29.19 12.49 4.76
C LEU A 634 29.70 13.84 4.20
N GLU A 635 29.10 14.97 4.57
CA GLU A 635 29.46 16.29 4.06
C GLU A 635 29.69 17.30 5.21
N PRO A 636 30.80 17.16 5.97
CA PRO A 636 31.06 17.94 7.18
C PRO A 636 31.05 19.45 6.92
N GLU A 637 31.58 19.87 5.78
CA GLU A 637 31.69 21.29 5.40
C GLU A 637 30.35 21.97 5.08
N SER A 638 29.27 21.18 4.89
CA SER A 638 27.94 21.71 4.52
C SER A 638 26.99 21.86 5.72
N ILE A 639 27.49 21.67 6.94
CA ILE A 639 26.66 21.76 8.14
C ILE A 639 26.14 23.19 8.39
N GLY A 640 24.82 23.29 8.56
CA GLY A 640 24.10 24.55 8.67
C GLY A 640 23.79 25.24 7.33
N ASP A 641 24.29 24.73 6.20
CA ASP A 641 24.05 25.34 4.89
C ASP A 641 22.61 25.10 4.41
N THR A 642 21.74 26.08 4.65
CA THR A 642 20.34 26.07 4.20
C THR A 642 20.20 26.24 2.68
N SER A 643 21.30 26.43 1.95
CA SER A 643 21.34 26.67 0.51
C SER A 643 22.01 25.56 -0.31
N LYS A 644 22.53 24.52 0.36
CA LYS A 644 23.31 23.40 -0.19
C LYS A 644 22.68 22.74 -1.41
N SER A 645 21.37 22.51 -1.35
CA SER A 645 20.60 21.92 -2.42
C SER A 645 19.35 22.74 -2.69
N GLU A 646 18.76 22.56 -3.86
CA GLU A 646 17.48 23.17 -4.17
C GLU A 646 16.39 22.74 -3.16
N ALA A 647 16.42 21.48 -2.72
CA ALA A 647 15.53 20.97 -1.68
C ALA A 647 15.73 21.71 -0.34
N ALA A 648 16.98 22.00 0.04
CA ALA A 648 17.29 22.77 1.24
C ALA A 648 16.79 24.22 1.14
N ARG A 649 17.12 24.92 0.03
CA ARG A 649 16.65 26.30 -0.22
C ARG A 649 15.14 26.40 -0.11
N LYS A 650 14.43 25.45 -0.73
CA LYS A 650 12.97 25.37 -0.71
C LYS A 650 12.42 25.11 0.70
N LYS A 651 13.06 24.22 1.47
CA LYS A 651 12.64 23.90 2.85
C LYS A 651 12.75 25.12 3.78
N TYR A 652 13.88 25.81 3.74
CA TYR A 652 14.17 26.89 4.68
C TYR A 652 13.69 28.26 4.18
N ALA A 653 13.17 28.34 2.96
CA ALA A 653 12.46 29.52 2.47
C ALA A 653 11.13 29.73 3.20
N LYS A 654 10.65 30.98 3.20
CA LYS A 654 9.29 31.30 3.64
C LYS A 654 8.28 30.53 2.79
N ARG A 655 7.36 29.81 3.43
CA ARG A 655 6.34 29.01 2.73
C ARG A 655 5.38 29.90 1.95
N GLY A 656 4.90 29.40 0.82
CA GLY A 656 3.77 29.95 0.07
C GLY A 656 2.45 29.29 0.50
N ILE A 657 1.33 29.93 0.17
CA ILE A 657 -0.02 29.45 0.48
C ILE A 657 -0.68 28.97 -0.81
N LEU A 658 -1.24 27.76 -0.81
CA LEU A 658 -2.14 27.27 -1.85
C LEU A 658 -3.58 27.27 -1.33
N LYS A 659 -4.45 28.03 -1.98
CA LYS A 659 -5.88 28.11 -1.67
C LYS A 659 -6.69 27.49 -2.80
N ILE A 660 -7.44 26.44 -2.49
CA ILE A 660 -8.21 25.69 -3.47
C ILE A 660 -9.69 25.85 -3.19
N GLU A 661 -10.42 26.33 -4.18
CA GLU A 661 -11.88 26.43 -4.16
C GLU A 661 -12.50 25.24 -4.90
N PHE A 662 -13.26 24.40 -4.20
CA PHE A 662 -13.90 23.23 -4.79
C PHE A 662 -15.34 23.50 -5.22
N THR A 663 -15.64 23.14 -6.46
CA THR A 663 -17.00 23.10 -7.00
C THR A 663 -17.35 21.70 -7.49
N ARG A 664 -18.65 21.41 -7.54
CA ARG A 664 -19.20 20.20 -8.14
C ARG A 664 -20.54 20.54 -8.75
N TYR A 665 -20.62 20.36 -10.06
CA TYR A 665 -21.71 20.86 -10.89
C TYR A 665 -21.85 22.38 -10.76
N ASN A 666 -20.72 23.10 -10.81
CA ASN A 666 -20.62 24.56 -10.61
C ASN A 666 -21.18 25.10 -9.28
N GLU A 667 -21.43 24.23 -8.29
CA GLU A 667 -21.83 24.62 -6.95
C GLU A 667 -20.70 24.39 -5.93
N PRO A 668 -20.59 25.21 -4.87
CA PRO A 668 -19.63 24.97 -3.78
C PRO A 668 -19.66 23.53 -3.23
N PHE A 669 -18.52 22.84 -3.22
CA PHE A 669 -18.41 21.44 -2.84
C PHE A 669 -17.59 21.21 -1.58
N LYS A 670 -18.27 21.30 -0.42
CA LYS A 670 -17.65 21.14 0.92
C LYS A 670 -17.13 19.73 1.21
N LYS A 671 -17.60 18.70 0.49
CA LYS A 671 -17.32 17.27 0.77
C LYS A 671 -16.13 16.69 -0.01
N ALA A 672 -15.36 17.52 -0.71
CA ALA A 672 -14.15 17.10 -1.40
C ALA A 672 -13.16 16.44 -0.44
N LYS A 673 -12.80 15.19 -0.72
CA LYS A 673 -11.87 14.39 0.09
C LYS A 673 -10.51 14.32 -0.58
N PHE A 674 -9.49 14.75 0.16
CA PHE A 674 -8.09 14.53 -0.19
C PHE A 674 -7.81 13.02 -0.28
N TYR A 675 -6.95 12.61 -1.22
CA TYR A 675 -6.67 11.20 -1.56
C TYR A 675 -7.81 10.38 -2.16
N ARG A 676 -8.88 11.04 -2.60
CA ARG A 676 -9.95 10.37 -3.34
C ARG A 676 -10.38 11.24 -4.52
N ASP A 677 -10.77 12.47 -4.21
CA ASP A 677 -11.30 13.40 -5.20
C ASP A 677 -10.22 14.33 -5.74
N TRP A 678 -9.18 14.61 -4.94
CA TRP A 678 -8.10 15.51 -5.31
C TRP A 678 -6.80 15.21 -4.58
N ALA A 679 -5.70 15.67 -5.14
CA ALA A 679 -4.38 15.64 -4.54
C ALA A 679 -3.50 16.78 -5.07
N VAL A 680 -2.35 16.97 -4.43
CA VAL A 680 -1.27 17.85 -4.90
C VAL A 680 0.01 17.02 -4.95
N ALA A 681 0.74 17.12 -6.04
CA ALA A 681 2.05 16.51 -6.20
C ALA A 681 3.10 17.60 -6.40
N LYS A 682 4.28 17.44 -5.79
CA LYS A 682 5.44 18.32 -6.05
C LYS A 682 6.24 17.72 -7.20
N TYR A 683 6.76 18.56 -8.10
CA TYR A 683 7.80 18.12 -9.01
C TYR A 683 9.13 18.03 -8.25
N ASP A 684 9.71 16.84 -8.20
CA ASP A 684 10.99 16.61 -7.53
C ASP A 684 11.76 15.50 -8.24
N ASN A 685 13.01 15.80 -8.58
CA ASN A 685 13.98 14.89 -9.19
C ASN A 685 13.38 14.06 -10.34
N GLY A 686 12.73 14.73 -11.30
CA GLY A 686 12.18 14.07 -12.48
C GLY A 686 10.81 13.44 -12.35
N SER A 687 10.12 13.60 -11.20
CA SER A 687 8.84 12.93 -10.96
C SER A 687 7.84 13.77 -10.19
N TRP A 688 6.55 13.54 -10.43
CA TRP A 688 5.46 14.10 -9.64
C TRP A 688 5.23 13.24 -8.40
N THR A 689 5.64 13.74 -7.24
CA THR A 689 5.46 13.03 -5.97
C THR A 689 4.25 13.60 -5.23
N THR A 690 3.14 12.86 -5.23
CA THR A 690 1.97 13.19 -4.40
C THR A 690 2.36 13.21 -2.93
N PHE A 691 1.89 14.19 -2.17
CA PHE A 691 1.99 14.12 -0.71
C PHE A 691 1.26 12.87 -0.17
N TYR A 692 1.64 12.37 1.01
CA TYR A 692 0.99 11.20 1.63
C TYR A 692 0.49 11.52 3.06
N GLU A 693 1.31 12.21 3.86
CA GLU A 693 1.08 12.51 5.26
C GLU A 693 1.67 13.90 5.58
N GLY A 694 1.17 14.57 6.64
CA GLY A 694 1.79 15.78 7.18
C GLY A 694 1.53 17.09 6.42
N VAL A 695 0.53 17.15 5.54
CA VAL A 695 0.03 18.43 5.02
C VAL A 695 -1.12 18.87 5.90
N ASP A 696 -0.93 19.95 6.65
CA ASP A 696 -2.01 20.59 7.38
C ASP A 696 -2.96 21.27 6.40
N ILE A 697 -4.18 20.74 6.34
CA ILE A 697 -5.23 21.25 5.45
C ILE A 697 -6.25 22.00 6.31
N LYS A 698 -6.16 23.32 6.33
CA LYS A 698 -7.19 24.17 6.93
C LYS A 698 -8.44 24.16 6.04
N LYS A 699 -9.60 23.91 6.65
CA LYS A 699 -10.89 23.81 5.95
C LYS A 699 -11.76 25.03 6.25
N GLU A 700 -12.16 25.76 5.21
CA GLU A 700 -13.06 26.90 5.29
C GLU A 700 -14.20 26.70 4.28
N GLY A 701 -15.28 26.03 4.70
CA GLY A 701 -16.39 25.68 3.80
C GLY A 701 -15.95 24.78 2.64
N HIS A 702 -16.05 25.28 1.40
CA HIS A 702 -15.61 24.61 0.17
C HIS A 702 -14.17 24.99 -0.24
N VAL A 703 -13.50 25.80 0.57
CA VAL A 703 -12.10 26.19 0.37
C VAL A 703 -11.18 25.31 1.23
N ARG A 704 -10.00 25.00 0.69
CA ARG A 704 -8.88 24.36 1.41
C ARG A 704 -7.65 25.24 1.31
N ILE A 705 -6.97 25.44 2.43
CA ILE A 705 -5.76 26.26 2.52
C ILE A 705 -4.64 25.37 3.05
N MET A 706 -3.51 25.40 2.36
CA MET A 706 -2.31 24.63 2.71
C MET A 706 -1.09 25.50 2.50
N GLU A 707 -0.06 25.25 3.29
CA GLU A 707 1.25 25.88 3.10
C GLU A 707 2.20 24.92 2.43
N PHE A 708 2.98 25.40 1.47
CA PHE A 708 3.97 24.63 0.75
C PHE A 708 5.29 25.38 0.64
N GLU A 709 6.37 24.63 0.53
CA GLU A 709 7.65 25.17 0.08
C GLU A 709 7.49 25.81 -1.31
N PRO A 710 8.33 26.80 -1.68
CA PRO A 710 8.35 27.28 -3.04
C PRO A 710 8.69 26.17 -4.05
N GLY A 711 8.10 26.21 -5.25
CA GLY A 711 8.40 25.28 -6.33
C GLY A 711 7.23 24.98 -7.26
N GLU A 712 7.42 23.98 -8.11
CA GLU A 712 6.43 23.52 -9.09
C GLU A 712 5.61 22.35 -8.57
N TYR A 713 4.30 22.43 -8.80
CA TYR A 713 3.30 21.50 -8.28
C TYR A 713 2.31 21.11 -9.38
N LEU A 714 1.79 19.89 -9.28
CA LEU A 714 0.69 19.40 -10.07
C LEU A 714 -0.50 19.21 -9.16
N PHE A 715 -1.52 20.03 -9.36
CA PHE A 715 -2.81 19.86 -8.72
C PHE A 715 -3.68 18.94 -9.56
N SER A 716 -4.34 17.99 -8.90
CA SER A 716 -5.23 17.03 -9.54
C SER A 716 -6.58 17.00 -8.85
N ALA A 717 -7.66 16.99 -9.62
CA ALA A 717 -9.02 16.85 -9.10
C ALA A 717 -9.91 16.10 -10.09
N GLY A 718 -10.69 15.13 -9.61
CA GLY A 718 -11.53 14.33 -10.50
C GLY A 718 -12.43 13.34 -9.80
N SER A 719 -13.09 12.53 -10.62
CA SER A 719 -14.03 11.49 -10.22
C SER A 719 -13.85 10.25 -11.10
N ARG A 720 -14.53 9.16 -10.76
CA ARG A 720 -14.57 7.95 -11.57
C ARG A 720 -15.95 7.71 -12.15
N PHE A 721 -15.99 7.13 -13.35
CA PHE A 721 -17.20 6.54 -13.93
C PHE A 721 -17.63 5.29 -13.14
N GLY A 722 -18.83 4.78 -13.42
CA GLY A 722 -19.37 3.58 -12.76
C GLY A 722 -18.54 2.30 -12.99
N ASP A 723 -17.80 2.23 -14.10
CA ASP A 723 -16.84 1.16 -14.40
C ASP A 723 -15.49 1.33 -13.66
N GLY A 724 -15.29 2.43 -12.94
CA GLY A 724 -14.08 2.75 -12.18
C GLY A 724 -13.05 3.59 -12.96
N ALA A 725 -13.29 3.83 -14.24
CA ALA A 725 -12.36 4.62 -15.03
C ALA A 725 -12.30 6.08 -14.57
N PRO A 726 -11.12 6.71 -14.51
CA PRO A 726 -10.99 8.05 -13.98
C PRO A 726 -11.24 9.13 -15.05
N ASN A 727 -11.92 10.21 -14.64
CA ASN A 727 -12.05 11.50 -15.33
C ASN A 727 -11.58 12.60 -14.37
N PHE A 728 -10.53 13.32 -14.74
CA PHE A 728 -9.88 14.26 -13.84
C PHE A 728 -9.21 15.39 -14.59
N ASN A 729 -9.04 16.51 -13.91
CA ASN A 729 -8.29 17.66 -14.38
C ASN A 729 -6.94 17.68 -13.69
N LEU A 730 -5.91 18.02 -14.46
CA LEU A 730 -4.56 18.33 -13.98
C LEU A 730 -4.29 19.81 -14.24
N GLN A 731 -3.66 20.47 -13.27
CA GLN A 731 -3.22 21.85 -13.39
C GLN A 731 -1.81 21.99 -12.84
N HIS A 732 -0.92 22.59 -13.64
CA HIS A 732 0.39 22.99 -13.16
C HIS A 732 0.26 24.26 -12.32
N VAL A 733 0.90 24.28 -11.14
CA VAL A 733 0.80 25.35 -10.16
C VAL A 733 2.21 25.68 -9.66
N GLU A 734 2.62 26.94 -9.81
CA GLU A 734 3.86 27.45 -9.22
C GLU A 734 3.54 28.11 -7.86
N ILE A 735 4.16 27.63 -6.79
CA ILE A 735 4.04 28.24 -5.46
C ILE A 735 5.28 29.07 -5.18
N ARG A 736 5.07 30.36 -4.87
CA ARG A 736 6.15 31.32 -4.57
C ARG A 736 6.24 31.64 -3.08
N SER A 737 7.47 31.92 -2.64
CA SER A 737 7.79 32.25 -1.24
C SER A 737 6.93 33.40 -0.71
N GLY A 738 6.20 33.15 0.39
CA GLY A 738 5.35 34.14 1.05
C GLY A 738 4.16 34.67 0.24
N LYS A 739 3.81 34.04 -0.89
CA LYS A 739 2.67 34.44 -1.75
C LYS A 739 1.52 33.43 -1.65
N THR A 740 0.31 33.89 -1.92
CA THR A 740 -0.89 33.05 -2.04
C THR A 740 -1.17 32.75 -3.51
N THR A 741 -1.38 31.46 -3.80
CA THR A 741 -1.76 30.95 -5.12
C THR A 741 -3.18 30.39 -5.02
N GLU A 742 -4.08 30.80 -5.91
CA GLU A 742 -5.48 30.37 -5.89
C GLU A 742 -5.78 29.41 -7.05
N VAL A 743 -6.50 28.32 -6.75
CA VAL A 743 -6.91 27.29 -7.70
C VAL A 743 -8.41 27.05 -7.58
N ARG A 744 -9.11 26.90 -8.70
CA ARG A 744 -10.51 26.45 -8.75
C ARG A 744 -10.59 25.04 -9.31
N ALA A 745 -11.34 24.18 -8.64
CA ALA A 745 -11.37 22.75 -8.92
C ALA A 745 -12.80 22.23 -9.05
N GLU A 746 -13.19 21.86 -10.27
CA GLU A 746 -14.49 21.26 -10.57
C GLU A 746 -14.43 19.73 -10.50
N ILE A 747 -15.02 19.14 -9.47
CA ILE A 747 -15.09 17.69 -9.25
C ILE A 747 -16.41 17.16 -9.80
N SER A 748 -16.52 17.17 -11.13
CA SER A 748 -17.63 16.54 -11.86
C SER A 748 -17.17 15.96 -13.18
N ILE A 749 -17.93 14.98 -13.66
CA ILE A 749 -17.73 14.39 -14.98
C ILE A 749 -18.65 15.14 -15.95
N PRO A 750 -18.13 15.82 -16.99
CA PRO A 750 -18.91 16.51 -18.00
C PRO A 750 -19.71 15.50 -18.80
N PHE A 751 -20.85 15.93 -19.29
CA PHE A 751 -21.80 15.01 -19.93
C PHE A 751 -21.21 14.45 -21.22
N GLU A 752 -20.44 15.25 -21.94
CA GLU A 752 -19.77 14.89 -23.18
C GLU A 752 -18.84 13.69 -22.98
N ASP A 753 -18.16 13.60 -21.83
CA ASP A 753 -17.19 12.54 -21.52
C ASP A 753 -17.86 11.18 -21.25
N TYR A 754 -19.17 11.13 -21.01
CA TYR A 754 -19.94 9.89 -20.90
C TYR A 754 -20.24 9.26 -22.26
N SER A 755 -20.40 10.08 -23.32
CA SER A 755 -20.84 9.61 -24.64
C SER A 755 -19.86 8.64 -25.32
N GLY A 756 -18.55 8.75 -25.04
CA GLY A 756 -17.51 7.89 -25.58
C GLY A 756 -17.44 6.47 -24.99
N ARG A 757 -18.20 6.16 -23.93
CA ARG A 757 -18.14 4.87 -23.21
C ARG A 757 -19.29 3.91 -23.51
N GLY A 758 -19.83 3.97 -24.73
CA GLY A 758 -20.97 3.15 -25.13
C GLY A 758 -22.28 3.56 -24.44
N ILE A 759 -22.32 4.74 -23.80
CA ILE A 759 -23.57 5.46 -23.57
C ILE A 759 -23.95 6.02 -24.94
N LYS A 760 -24.68 5.22 -25.73
CA LYS A 760 -25.28 5.66 -27.00
C LYS A 760 -25.91 7.03 -26.74
N SER A 761 -25.62 8.01 -27.61
CA SER A 761 -26.17 9.36 -27.54
C SER A 761 -27.60 9.31 -27.01
N PRO A 762 -27.84 9.74 -25.76
CA PRO A 762 -29.10 9.51 -25.07
C PRO A 762 -30.15 10.55 -25.49
N PHE A 763 -29.85 11.36 -26.50
CA PHE A 763 -30.80 12.11 -27.28
C PHE A 763 -31.32 11.20 -28.39
N PRO A 764 -32.41 10.43 -28.18
CA PRO A 764 -33.11 9.88 -29.33
C PRO A 764 -33.52 11.07 -30.21
N LYS A 765 -32.86 11.24 -31.37
CA LYS A 765 -33.19 12.31 -32.31
C LYS A 765 -34.70 12.26 -32.58
N GLY A 766 -35.42 13.27 -32.08
CA GLY A 766 -36.85 13.45 -32.33
C GLY A 766 -37.86 12.65 -31.51
N LYS A 767 -37.47 11.80 -30.53
CA LYS A 767 -38.51 11.12 -29.70
C LYS A 767 -39.12 12.09 -28.70
N ARG A 768 -40.45 12.20 -28.74
CA ARG A 768 -41.26 12.92 -27.75
C ARG A 768 -42.01 11.95 -26.87
N VAL A 769 -42.20 12.33 -25.61
CA VAL A 769 -43.12 11.65 -24.69
C VAL A 769 -44.55 12.11 -25.04
N PRO A 770 -45.49 11.19 -25.34
CA PRO A 770 -46.89 11.55 -25.47
C PRO A 770 -47.40 12.23 -24.21
N ASP A 771 -48.36 13.15 -24.33
CA ASP A 771 -49.00 13.65 -23.12
C ASP A 771 -49.79 12.53 -22.44
N PHE A 772 -49.78 12.47 -21.11
CA PHE A 772 -50.45 11.43 -20.36
C PHE A 772 -50.90 11.92 -18.98
N THR A 773 -51.94 11.25 -18.47
CA THR A 773 -52.44 11.39 -17.10
C THR A 773 -52.38 10.05 -16.39
N CYS A 774 -51.77 9.98 -15.21
CA CYS A 774 -51.71 8.78 -14.38
C CYS A 774 -52.05 9.07 -12.92
N ASN A 775 -52.48 8.05 -12.17
CA ASN A 775 -52.70 8.18 -10.73
C ASN A 775 -51.36 8.25 -9.98
N LEU A 776 -51.32 9.03 -8.91
CA LEU A 776 -50.21 9.06 -7.96
C LEU A 776 -50.47 8.11 -6.78
N LEU A 777 -49.44 7.39 -6.33
CA LEU A 777 -49.56 6.53 -5.14
C LEU A 777 -49.83 7.31 -3.85
N GLY A 778 -49.45 8.59 -3.81
CA GLY A 778 -49.73 9.51 -2.70
C GLY A 778 -51.10 10.21 -2.78
N GLY A 779 -51.94 9.86 -3.76
CA GLY A 779 -53.22 10.53 -4.03
C GLY A 779 -53.11 11.63 -5.09
N GLY A 780 -54.18 11.81 -5.86
CA GLY A 780 -54.27 12.76 -6.98
C GLY A 780 -53.76 12.21 -8.32
N GLU A 781 -53.71 13.09 -9.33
CA GLU A 781 -53.27 12.77 -10.68
C GLU A 781 -51.94 13.44 -11.05
N TYR A 782 -51.16 12.76 -11.88
CA TYR A 782 -49.98 13.28 -12.54
C TYR A 782 -50.29 13.53 -14.01
N LYS A 783 -50.35 14.80 -14.41
CA LYS A 783 -50.52 15.23 -15.81
C LYS A 783 -49.22 15.78 -16.34
N LEU A 784 -48.70 15.18 -17.41
CA LEU A 784 -47.38 15.54 -17.93
C LEU A 784 -47.32 16.98 -18.45
N SER A 785 -48.31 17.43 -19.22
CA SER A 785 -48.39 18.78 -19.78
C SER A 785 -48.37 19.88 -18.71
N GLU A 786 -49.15 19.75 -17.63
CA GLU A 786 -49.15 20.70 -16.51
C GLU A 786 -47.77 20.78 -15.84
N ARG A 787 -47.14 19.63 -15.61
CA ARG A 787 -45.82 19.56 -14.97
C ARG A 787 -44.71 20.16 -15.85
N LEU A 788 -44.78 19.93 -17.15
CA LEU A 788 -43.82 20.44 -18.13
C LEU A 788 -43.94 21.94 -18.41
N ALA A 789 -45.08 22.58 -18.08
CA ALA A 789 -45.24 24.03 -18.16
C ALA A 789 -44.23 24.74 -17.23
N GLU A 790 -43.99 24.18 -16.05
CA GLU A 790 -43.11 24.78 -15.05
C GLU A 790 -41.71 24.17 -15.04
N LYS A 791 -41.60 22.84 -15.10
CA LYS A 791 -40.35 22.11 -14.82
C LYS A 791 -40.09 21.00 -15.82
N ARG A 792 -38.83 20.77 -16.14
CA ARG A 792 -38.38 19.57 -16.87
C ARG A 792 -38.63 18.36 -15.97
N GLN A 793 -38.89 17.20 -16.58
CA GLN A 793 -39.26 16.00 -15.82
C GLN A 793 -38.20 14.91 -15.95
N LEU A 794 -37.77 14.37 -14.81
CA LEU A 794 -36.88 13.22 -14.70
C LEU A 794 -37.68 12.01 -14.23
N PHE A 795 -37.97 11.10 -15.15
CA PHE A 795 -38.67 9.86 -14.88
C PHE A 795 -37.72 8.73 -14.52
N ILE A 796 -38.08 7.96 -13.50
CA ILE A 796 -37.25 6.87 -12.99
C ILE A 796 -38.11 5.67 -12.68
N THR A 797 -37.81 4.52 -13.27
CA THR A 797 -38.53 3.28 -12.93
C THR A 797 -38.10 2.77 -11.56
N LEU A 798 -39.07 2.30 -10.77
CA LEU A 798 -38.86 1.81 -9.42
C LEU A 798 -39.31 0.35 -9.31
N HIS A 799 -38.52 -0.48 -8.64
CA HIS A 799 -38.89 -1.86 -8.34
C HIS A 799 -38.69 -2.19 -6.84
N PRO A 800 -39.73 -2.64 -6.10
CA PRO A 800 -39.69 -2.80 -4.63
C PRO A 800 -38.57 -3.72 -4.13
N HIS A 801 -38.41 -4.85 -4.81
CA HIS A 801 -37.51 -5.91 -4.38
C HIS A 801 -36.10 -5.78 -4.95
N ALA A 802 -35.84 -4.75 -5.77
CA ALA A 802 -34.54 -4.60 -6.40
C ALA A 802 -33.59 -3.75 -5.55
N GLY A 803 -32.44 -4.31 -5.19
CA GLY A 803 -31.43 -3.63 -4.37
C GLY A 803 -30.90 -2.32 -4.98
N TRP A 804 -31.00 -2.15 -6.30
CA TRP A 804 -30.63 -0.92 -7.00
C TRP A 804 -31.62 0.23 -6.77
N SER A 805 -32.92 -0.05 -6.66
CA SER A 805 -33.96 0.96 -6.42
C SER A 805 -33.65 1.72 -5.13
N ARG A 806 -33.30 0.98 -4.07
CA ARG A 806 -32.90 1.53 -2.76
C ARG A 806 -31.70 2.47 -2.86
N LYS A 807 -30.63 2.03 -3.54
CA LYS A 807 -29.40 2.83 -3.70
C LYS A 807 -29.67 4.10 -4.51
N MET A 808 -30.45 3.99 -5.59
CA MET A 808 -30.77 5.11 -6.46
C MET A 808 -31.67 6.14 -5.77
N ILE A 809 -32.73 5.70 -5.07
CA ILE A 809 -33.63 6.58 -4.31
C ILE A 809 -32.86 7.34 -3.23
N LYS A 810 -31.97 6.67 -2.48
CA LYS A 810 -31.12 7.34 -1.48
C LYS A 810 -30.30 8.48 -2.09
N SER A 811 -29.74 8.24 -3.28
CA SER A 811 -28.93 9.24 -4.00
C SER A 811 -29.79 10.41 -4.54
N LEU A 812 -30.97 10.12 -5.09
CA LEU A 812 -31.89 11.12 -5.64
C LEU A 812 -32.58 11.94 -4.57
N ASN A 813 -33.03 11.32 -3.48
CA ASN A 813 -33.56 12.02 -2.31
C ASN A 813 -32.54 13.05 -1.78
N GLY A 814 -31.26 12.68 -1.77
CA GLY A 814 -30.18 13.60 -1.39
C GLY A 814 -29.86 14.68 -2.43
N SER A 815 -30.38 14.57 -3.65
CA SER A 815 -30.11 15.48 -4.78
C SER A 815 -31.37 16.20 -5.29
N LYS A 816 -32.55 15.94 -4.72
CA LYS A 816 -33.85 16.47 -5.18
C LYS A 816 -33.84 18.00 -5.22
N ASP A 817 -33.43 18.65 -4.13
CA ASP A 817 -33.42 20.11 -4.03
C ASP A 817 -32.39 20.75 -4.97
N ARG A 818 -31.31 20.02 -5.29
CA ARG A 818 -30.35 20.43 -6.32
C ARG A 818 -30.97 20.34 -7.71
N LEU A 819 -31.62 19.23 -8.06
CA LEU A 819 -32.30 19.07 -9.35
C LEU A 819 -33.40 20.14 -9.53
N ALA A 820 -34.15 20.44 -8.47
CA ALA A 820 -35.17 21.48 -8.47
C ALA A 820 -34.60 22.87 -8.80
N ARG A 821 -33.41 23.22 -8.29
CA ARG A 821 -32.71 24.47 -8.63
C ARG A 821 -32.29 24.57 -10.10
N PHE A 822 -32.13 23.44 -10.79
CA PHE A 822 -31.94 23.38 -12.24
C PHE A 822 -33.26 23.28 -13.03
N GLY A 823 -34.40 23.48 -12.37
CA GLY A 823 -35.72 23.40 -12.99
C GLY A 823 -36.12 21.97 -13.39
N ILE A 824 -35.62 20.96 -12.69
CA ILE A 824 -35.94 19.54 -12.90
C ILE A 824 -36.73 19.01 -11.70
N GLU A 825 -37.88 18.43 -11.98
CA GLU A 825 -38.67 17.67 -11.04
C GLU A 825 -38.48 16.17 -11.27
N VAL A 826 -38.43 15.40 -10.19
CA VAL A 826 -38.23 13.94 -10.24
C VAL A 826 -39.58 13.26 -10.06
N ALA A 827 -39.88 12.29 -10.91
CA ALA A 827 -41.06 11.44 -10.81
C ALA A 827 -40.66 9.96 -10.89
N GLY A 828 -41.05 9.18 -9.87
CA GLY A 828 -40.91 7.74 -9.88
C GLY A 828 -42.03 7.08 -10.68
N ILE A 829 -41.75 6.00 -11.40
CA ILE A 829 -42.75 5.17 -12.07
C ILE A 829 -42.75 3.81 -11.38
N CYS A 830 -43.83 3.50 -10.67
CA CYS A 830 -44.02 2.26 -9.93
C CYS A 830 -45.00 1.34 -10.68
N PRO A 831 -44.57 0.12 -11.03
CA PRO A 831 -45.37 -0.81 -11.83
C PRO A 831 -46.10 -1.89 -11.05
N VAL A 832 -46.09 -1.80 -9.73
CA VAL A 832 -46.67 -2.85 -8.89
C VAL A 832 -48.18 -2.83 -9.09
N SER A 833 -48.75 -3.94 -9.55
CA SER A 833 -50.19 -4.06 -9.83
C SER A 833 -51.05 -3.83 -8.60
N ASN A 834 -50.64 -4.38 -7.45
CA ASN A 834 -51.32 -4.17 -6.17
C ASN A 834 -50.96 -2.79 -5.58
N VAL A 835 -51.95 -1.89 -5.48
CA VAL A 835 -51.80 -0.52 -4.97
C VAL A 835 -51.26 -0.48 -3.54
N ASP A 836 -51.71 -1.36 -2.65
CA ASP A 836 -51.29 -1.37 -1.24
C ASP A 836 -49.84 -1.84 -1.10
N SER A 837 -49.44 -2.85 -1.88
CA SER A 837 -48.05 -3.28 -2.01
C SER A 837 -47.17 -2.18 -2.60
N ALA A 838 -47.67 -1.43 -3.58
CA ALA A 838 -46.98 -0.29 -4.17
C ALA A 838 -46.77 0.85 -3.15
N LYS A 839 -47.81 1.19 -2.37
CA LYS A 839 -47.73 2.18 -1.29
C LYS A 839 -46.75 1.76 -0.20
N LYS A 840 -46.78 0.49 0.20
CA LYS A 840 -45.82 -0.08 1.17
C LYS A 840 -44.38 0.03 0.66
N CYS A 841 -44.15 -0.33 -0.60
CA CYS A 841 -42.85 -0.17 -1.26
C CYS A 841 -42.36 1.29 -1.22
N VAL A 842 -43.20 2.25 -1.60
CA VAL A 842 -42.84 3.68 -1.59
C VAL A 842 -42.49 4.16 -0.18
N ALA A 843 -43.27 3.73 0.83
CA ALA A 843 -43.04 4.06 2.23
C ALA A 843 -41.72 3.45 2.73
N GLU A 844 -41.46 2.16 2.49
CA GLU A 844 -40.22 1.47 2.86
C GLU A 844 -38.98 2.11 2.22
N LEU A 845 -39.10 2.61 1.00
CA LEU A 845 -38.00 3.25 0.27
C LEU A 845 -37.79 4.72 0.67
N GLY A 846 -38.71 5.32 1.44
CA GLY A 846 -38.63 6.69 1.93
C GLY A 846 -38.55 7.73 0.81
N ILE A 847 -39.32 7.55 -0.27
CA ILE A 847 -39.25 8.40 -1.48
C ILE A 847 -39.77 9.82 -1.17
N LYS A 848 -38.99 10.85 -1.53
CA LYS A 848 -39.33 12.27 -1.30
C LYS A 848 -39.95 12.97 -2.51
N PHE A 849 -40.31 12.24 -3.56
CA PHE A 849 -40.83 12.79 -4.81
C PHE A 849 -42.08 12.04 -5.26
N GLN A 850 -42.81 12.57 -6.23
CA GLN A 850 -44.07 11.98 -6.68
C GLN A 850 -43.83 10.61 -7.32
N VAL A 851 -44.73 9.65 -7.08
CA VAL A 851 -44.66 8.31 -7.66
C VAL A 851 -45.93 8.02 -8.45
N ILE A 852 -45.74 7.94 -9.76
CA ILE A 852 -46.73 7.55 -10.77
C ILE A 852 -47.00 6.06 -10.62
N HIS A 853 -48.27 5.69 -10.50
CA HIS A 853 -48.74 4.32 -10.54
C HIS A 853 -49.18 3.97 -11.96
N ASP A 854 -48.42 3.09 -12.63
CA ASP A 854 -48.73 2.59 -13.98
C ASP A 854 -48.60 1.05 -14.01
N PRO A 855 -49.56 0.33 -13.40
CA PRO A 855 -49.46 -1.11 -13.13
C PRO A 855 -49.38 -1.95 -14.42
N ASP A 856 -50.05 -1.53 -15.49
CA ASP A 856 -50.05 -2.23 -16.78
C ASP A 856 -48.96 -1.71 -17.73
N GLY A 857 -48.27 -0.63 -17.34
CA GLY A 857 -47.24 0.02 -18.13
C GLY A 857 -47.71 0.62 -19.46
N ARG A 858 -49.02 0.66 -19.73
CA ARG A 858 -49.57 1.10 -21.03
C ARG A 858 -49.22 2.55 -21.34
N LYS A 859 -49.13 3.40 -20.32
CA LYS A 859 -48.91 4.85 -20.48
C LYS A 859 -47.42 5.21 -20.52
N THR A 860 -46.57 4.47 -19.82
CA THR A 860 -45.14 4.78 -19.69
C THR A 860 -44.22 3.90 -20.56
N ASN A 861 -44.52 2.60 -20.74
CA ASN A 861 -43.68 1.66 -21.50
C ASN A 861 -43.34 2.09 -22.95
N PRO A 862 -44.26 2.69 -23.73
CA PRO A 862 -44.01 2.97 -25.15
C PRO A 862 -42.80 3.88 -25.41
N TRP A 863 -42.54 4.83 -24.50
CA TRP A 863 -41.47 5.82 -24.66
C TRP A 863 -40.26 5.58 -23.76
N ILE A 864 -40.35 4.69 -22.76
CA ILE A 864 -39.20 4.22 -21.97
C ILE A 864 -38.44 3.04 -22.59
N GLY A 865 -38.94 2.46 -23.70
CA GLY A 865 -38.15 1.64 -24.62
C GLY A 865 -38.06 0.13 -24.33
N ALA A 866 -38.92 -0.46 -23.50
CA ALA A 866 -39.00 -1.92 -23.35
C ALA A 866 -39.94 -2.52 -24.40
N LYS A 867 -39.39 -2.86 -25.56
CA LYS A 867 -40.20 -3.24 -26.73
C LYS A 867 -40.75 -4.67 -26.76
N GLU A 868 -40.39 -5.58 -25.86
CA GLU A 868 -40.84 -7.00 -26.01
C GLU A 868 -41.29 -7.73 -24.73
N LYS A 869 -41.04 -7.16 -23.54
CA LYS A 869 -41.60 -7.62 -22.25
C LYS A 869 -41.84 -6.38 -21.38
N PRO A 870 -42.84 -6.35 -20.48
CA PRO A 870 -43.01 -5.21 -19.57
C PRO A 870 -41.67 -4.90 -18.89
N VAL A 871 -41.23 -3.64 -18.87
CA VAL A 871 -39.95 -3.17 -18.24
C VAL A 871 -39.73 -3.86 -16.88
N TYR A 872 -40.84 -4.10 -16.20
CA TYR A 872 -40.98 -4.61 -14.85
C TYR A 872 -40.60 -6.08 -14.68
N LYS A 873 -40.58 -6.89 -15.75
CA LYS A 873 -40.02 -8.26 -15.74
C LYS A 873 -38.50 -8.29 -15.91
N THR A 874 -37.87 -7.19 -16.33
CA THR A 874 -36.42 -7.13 -16.61
C THR A 874 -35.59 -6.57 -15.45
N ALA A 875 -36.23 -6.00 -14.42
CA ALA A 875 -35.57 -5.47 -13.22
C ALA A 875 -34.40 -4.49 -13.50
N LEU A 876 -34.44 -3.72 -14.59
CA LEU A 876 -33.42 -2.71 -14.92
C LEU A 876 -33.94 -1.28 -14.66
N PRO A 877 -33.12 -0.38 -14.10
CA PRO A 877 -33.50 1.02 -13.94
C PRO A 877 -33.51 1.71 -15.31
N VAL A 878 -34.62 2.35 -15.63
CA VAL A 878 -34.73 3.30 -16.75
C VAL A 878 -34.83 4.69 -16.18
N VAL A 879 -33.94 5.57 -16.62
CA VAL A 879 -33.96 7.00 -16.25
C VAL A 879 -34.13 7.80 -17.53
N THR A 880 -35.16 8.66 -17.57
CA THR A 880 -35.51 9.48 -18.73
C THR A 880 -35.67 10.94 -18.32
N LEU A 881 -34.91 11.85 -18.93
CA LEU A 881 -35.05 13.29 -18.76
C LEU A 881 -35.77 13.90 -19.97
N VAL A 882 -36.80 14.70 -19.69
CA VAL A 882 -37.73 15.24 -20.69
C VAL A 882 -37.75 16.76 -20.61
N ARG A 883 -37.62 17.42 -21.77
CA ARG A 883 -37.75 18.88 -21.96
C ARG A 883 -39.19 19.35 -21.80
N ARG A 884 -39.37 20.64 -21.56
CA ARG A 884 -40.70 21.30 -21.54
C ARG A 884 -41.50 21.05 -22.83
N ASN A 885 -40.84 20.97 -23.98
CA ASN A 885 -41.48 20.65 -25.27
C ASN A 885 -41.76 19.14 -25.50
N ARG A 886 -41.75 18.32 -24.43
CA ARG A 886 -41.92 16.86 -24.42
C ARG A 886 -40.81 16.05 -25.09
N THR A 887 -39.73 16.67 -25.57
CA THR A 887 -38.62 15.93 -26.20
C THR A 887 -37.79 15.19 -25.16
N ILE A 888 -37.49 13.92 -25.41
CA ILE A 888 -36.56 13.14 -24.58
C ILE A 888 -35.15 13.62 -24.88
N VAL A 889 -34.45 14.02 -23.83
CA VAL A 889 -33.09 14.58 -23.92
C VAL A 889 -32.06 13.55 -23.48
N PHE A 890 -32.44 12.75 -22.50
CA PHE A 890 -31.58 11.72 -21.96
C PHE A 890 -32.44 10.51 -21.63
N GLN A 891 -32.03 9.34 -22.07
CA GLN A 891 -32.58 8.06 -21.64
C GLN A 891 -31.46 7.05 -21.47
N THR A 892 -31.45 6.36 -20.32
CA THR A 892 -30.50 5.27 -20.05
C THR A 892 -31.22 4.09 -19.41
N ILE A 893 -30.76 2.88 -19.75
CA ILE A 893 -31.22 1.61 -19.19
C ILE A 893 -29.99 0.94 -18.56
N ARG A 894 -29.64 1.31 -17.33
CA ARG A 894 -28.43 0.79 -16.65
C ARG A 894 -28.59 0.76 -15.14
N ASN A 895 -28.16 -0.34 -14.54
CA ASN A 895 -27.97 -0.50 -13.09
C ASN A 895 -26.52 -0.17 -12.70
N GLU A 896 -26.11 1.10 -12.84
CA GLU A 896 -24.73 1.50 -12.57
C GLU A 896 -24.59 2.55 -11.45
N PRO A 897 -23.55 2.44 -10.61
CA PRO A 897 -23.12 3.52 -9.73
C PRO A 897 -22.83 4.80 -10.53
N GLY A 898 -23.31 5.95 -10.05
CA GLY A 898 -23.07 7.25 -10.69
C GLY A 898 -24.18 7.74 -11.62
N ILE A 899 -25.33 7.06 -11.71
CA ILE A 899 -26.47 7.52 -12.53
C ILE A 899 -26.97 8.91 -12.14
N VAL A 900 -26.93 9.28 -10.85
CA VAL A 900 -27.29 10.63 -10.39
C VAL A 900 -26.29 11.67 -10.86
N ASP A 901 -25.00 11.32 -10.89
CA ASP A 901 -23.95 12.19 -11.41
C ASP A 901 -24.11 12.42 -12.91
N LEU A 902 -24.42 11.36 -13.66
CA LEU A 902 -24.77 11.43 -15.08
C LEU A 902 -26.00 12.32 -15.32
N VAL A 903 -27.07 12.17 -14.52
CA VAL A 903 -28.28 13.01 -14.61
C VAL A 903 -27.98 14.48 -14.29
N LEU A 904 -27.23 14.75 -13.22
CA LEU A 904 -26.84 16.12 -12.85
C LEU A 904 -25.98 16.76 -13.93
N SER A 905 -25.09 15.99 -14.55
CA SER A 905 -24.27 16.43 -15.67
C SER A 905 -25.13 16.74 -16.92
N ALA A 906 -26.08 15.86 -17.27
CA ALA A 906 -27.05 16.11 -18.33
C ALA A 906 -27.91 17.37 -18.07
N ALA A 907 -28.37 17.55 -16.83
CA ALA A 907 -29.16 18.69 -16.38
C ALA A 907 -28.46 20.04 -16.63
N MET A 908 -27.15 20.11 -16.39
CA MET A 908 -26.38 21.34 -16.59
C MET A 908 -26.03 21.61 -18.06
N THR A 909 -25.94 20.57 -18.88
CA THR A 909 -25.57 20.71 -20.29
C THR A 909 -26.76 21.18 -21.13
N LEU A 910 -27.97 20.90 -20.65
CA LEU A 910 -29.24 21.24 -21.29
C LEU A 910 -29.39 22.71 -21.73
N PRO A 911 -29.15 23.73 -20.88
CA PRO A 911 -29.26 25.14 -21.29
C PRO A 911 -28.29 25.52 -22.41
N LYS A 912 -27.10 24.91 -22.46
CA LYS A 912 -26.11 25.15 -23.52
C LYS A 912 -26.55 24.53 -24.86
N ILE A 913 -27.26 23.41 -24.80
CA ILE A 913 -27.79 22.72 -26.00
C ILE A 913 -29.03 23.46 -26.52
N GLU A 914 -29.91 23.92 -25.63
CA GLU A 914 -31.12 24.67 -26.00
C GLU A 914 -30.77 25.97 -26.74
N ARG A 915 -29.77 26.73 -26.28
CA ARG A 915 -29.25 27.95 -26.95
C ARG A 915 -28.53 27.71 -28.30
N LYS A 916 -28.17 26.47 -28.62
CA LYS A 916 -27.57 26.09 -29.92
C LYS A 916 -28.61 25.54 -30.91
N SER A 917 -29.82 25.25 -30.42
CA SER A 917 -30.93 24.71 -31.22
C SER A 917 -32.04 25.73 -31.49
N GLU A 918 -31.95 26.89 -30.84
CA GLU A 918 -32.51 28.18 -31.28
C GLU A 918 -31.49 28.84 -32.20
#